data_AF-A0A937Q9D0-F1
#
_entry.id   AF-A0A937Q9D0-F1
#
_cell.length_a   1.000
_cell.length_b   1.000
_cell.length_c   1.000
_cell.angle_alpha   90.00
_cell.angle_beta   90.00
_cell.angle_gamma   90.00
#
_symmetry.space_group_name_H-M   'P 1'
#
loop_
_entity.id
_entity.type
_entity.pdbx_description
1 polymer ?
#
loop_
_entity_poly.entity_id
_entity_poly.type
_entity_poly.pdbx_seq_one_letter_code
_entity_poly.pdbx_strand_id
1 'polypeptide(L)'
;PFQWTDPDYAGYTRLPGVKDMDRNANRRFDWGDAIRITSTDSWDDSKPSGCIQDLPVIHGEAIQECADAFGTWNQVRPGIFDGGYAFGDLESGTYIVEVVPPRSVSSQDMYDVVKSQDKNVDFGVEWTPSFQKASADSSILLNPPVCVGPSYVVPEYLTLFPGVEAPLAGQTLADCKMKQVDVLQSRNAAADFFMKTDVPKSARVVGFVNNDLGAEFNMASPNYGEKLAASWIPIALRDWTGREFQRMYSDEYGGYNALLPSTYTNNVPSPSGVSPNMVTMVLNDPTLPDGTEDPYYNPLLSVTPWTFQYYPGVTTYTDTPLVPLAAFASANLVIDTEPPDQTPVIASVLGPESEAGPLLCSTRPHGSTITITSVGDKLVLNPDWDPQVAGSKFKITRHYGFGDITGWVTLGGVLLTVESWSDHQIMATVPESASTGRIMVIRGDNGISTEIGVTLNIVNCATTNVVAVPGDFSTIQRAIDAPTTGAGALILVAPGAYNENVIMNKPVRLQGSGAGATIINANPTPTERLQVWHDRIELPPPNGLGGAAFATFLMGNPFTQNEAPGIFVTGQTAYPGGTVLNPNPNNPRYFNQGYPFSVQGQAAIDGFRLLGSKAGGGIYAFTGAVGLEISNNEITGNQGNFAGGIVLGMQGIGWTGVNNNNIVIRHNKIHRNGGVQGGGGITINDYASAYLIEENLISGNFSRFNGGGINHGGVCPGENVIRGNSILFNENFFGALLNKAGDGGGIFIGGNVAGGTGSGNVTVDANWIQGNLTGSGSGGGIHVFAANGEDLRDYPGQPNNWYRIKIFNNMIVNNVAAHKGGGIFLQDVVKGYILQNTIINNDSTATSSLSFEAGAANSTPQGAGVVSAVHSQALQTLLKTAGPTEPDYSNPVLVNNLIWHNRSGYNNASLNNGAGGLAPNPLGLYWDLYVPPGESLTRHLTPVRCFLSQQVDPNTGYDYGSNNFYTDPMVVNAYVNVLESTTIVDEGGNNISVRYTPLSPAQGNYHIQSVSPARDNGQSVVSYGFDPLRFDFDGDPRNLSAPDIGADEYQ
;
A
#
# COMPACT_ATOMS: atom_id res chain seq x y z
N PRO A 1 -27.31 8.74 -51.46
CA PRO A 1 -28.03 7.82 -52.39
C PRO A 1 -28.62 8.62 -53.56
N PHE A 2 -28.60 8.11 -54.79
CA PHE A 2 -29.02 8.82 -56.02
C PHE A 2 -28.20 10.06 -56.41
N GLN A 3 -26.95 10.18 -55.93
CA GLN A 3 -26.01 11.25 -56.33
C GLN A 3 -25.66 11.23 -57.83
N TRP A 4 -26.31 10.44 -58.67
CA TRP A 4 -25.99 10.26 -60.07
C TRP A 4 -27.17 10.56 -60.99
N THR A 5 -28.33 10.92 -60.43
CA THR A 5 -29.59 11.10 -61.16
C THR A 5 -29.95 12.58 -61.37
N ASP A 6 -29.51 13.47 -60.47
CA ASP A 6 -29.71 14.92 -60.55
C ASP A 6 -28.38 15.67 -60.79
N PRO A 7 -28.18 16.25 -61.99
CA PRO A 7 -26.97 17.02 -62.34
C PRO A 7 -26.69 18.20 -61.42
N ASP A 8 -27.72 18.72 -60.74
CA ASP A 8 -27.64 19.90 -59.89
C ASP A 8 -27.28 19.56 -58.42
N TYR A 9 -27.20 18.28 -58.08
CA TYR A 9 -26.81 17.81 -56.74
C TYR A 9 -25.28 17.90 -56.52
N ALA A 10 -24.87 18.44 -55.37
CA ALA A 10 -23.46 18.52 -54.99
C ALA A 10 -22.88 17.11 -54.78
N GLY A 11 -21.99 16.69 -55.70
CA GLY A 11 -21.45 15.33 -55.73
C GLY A 11 -22.00 14.46 -56.87
N TYR A 12 -22.55 15.06 -57.94
CA TYR A 12 -23.10 14.34 -59.09
C TYR A 12 -22.11 13.34 -59.75
N THR A 13 -22.34 12.03 -59.65
CA THR A 13 -21.38 11.00 -60.09
C THR A 13 -21.70 10.35 -61.45
N ARG A 14 -22.85 10.67 -62.09
CA ARG A 14 -23.35 10.11 -63.38
C ARG A 14 -23.55 8.60 -63.48
N LEU A 15 -23.04 7.81 -62.55
CA LEU A 15 -23.14 6.36 -62.57
C LEU A 15 -23.96 5.88 -61.37
N PRO A 16 -24.96 5.00 -61.57
CA PRO A 16 -25.67 4.38 -60.48
C PRO A 16 -24.72 3.77 -59.46
N GLY A 17 -25.00 4.02 -58.18
CA GLY A 17 -24.41 3.23 -57.13
C GLY A 17 -24.96 1.80 -57.22
N VAL A 18 -24.15 0.83 -56.84
CA VAL A 18 -24.55 -0.60 -56.78
C VAL A 18 -25.74 -0.89 -55.85
N LYS A 19 -26.22 0.11 -55.11
CA LYS A 19 -27.37 0.05 -54.18
C LYS A 19 -28.67 0.55 -54.79
N ASP A 20 -28.64 1.15 -55.98
CA ASP A 20 -29.81 1.76 -56.62
C ASP A 20 -30.46 0.72 -57.56
N MET A 21 -31.76 0.43 -57.40
CA MET A 21 -32.58 -0.50 -58.21
C MET A 21 -33.85 0.21 -58.75
N ASP A 22 -34.07 0.19 -60.06
CA ASP A 22 -35.28 0.74 -60.72
C ASP A 22 -36.42 -0.27 -60.55
N ARG A 23 -37.47 0.15 -59.84
CA ARG A 23 -38.57 -0.72 -59.38
C ARG A 23 -39.90 -0.42 -60.04
N ASN A 24 -40.05 0.76 -60.65
CA ASN A 24 -41.27 1.15 -61.35
C ASN A 24 -41.15 1.00 -62.88
N ALA A 25 -40.01 0.51 -63.36
CA ALA A 25 -39.71 0.22 -64.76
C ALA A 25 -39.79 1.44 -65.70
N ASN A 26 -39.70 2.65 -65.14
CA ASN A 26 -39.66 3.89 -65.90
C ASN A 26 -38.28 4.16 -66.54
N ARG A 27 -37.28 3.30 -66.27
CA ARG A 27 -35.88 3.39 -66.73
C ARG A 27 -35.14 4.63 -66.21
N ARG A 28 -35.64 5.22 -65.12
CA ARG A 28 -35.06 6.33 -64.37
C ARG A 28 -35.05 5.95 -62.91
N PHE A 29 -33.86 5.84 -62.34
CA PHE A 29 -33.78 5.59 -60.93
C PHE A 29 -34.00 6.92 -60.22
N ASP A 30 -35.06 7.02 -59.42
CA ASP A 30 -35.44 8.24 -58.74
C ASP A 30 -36.17 7.93 -57.43
N TRP A 31 -36.57 8.97 -56.70
CA TRP A 31 -37.37 8.82 -55.49
C TRP A 31 -38.70 8.07 -55.72
N GLY A 32 -39.11 7.79 -56.96
CA GLY A 32 -40.23 6.94 -57.32
C GLY A 32 -39.95 5.43 -57.25
N ASP A 33 -38.72 5.01 -56.93
CA ASP A 33 -38.36 3.59 -56.70
C ASP A 33 -38.55 3.14 -55.25
N ALA A 34 -38.71 4.08 -54.32
CA ALA A 34 -39.07 3.84 -52.93
C ALA A 34 -39.99 4.97 -52.44
N ILE A 35 -41.14 4.63 -51.83
CA ILE A 35 -42.13 5.64 -51.41
C ILE A 35 -41.55 6.63 -50.39
N ARG A 36 -40.62 6.16 -49.54
CA ARG A 36 -39.81 6.95 -48.60
C ARG A 36 -38.46 6.27 -48.34
N ILE A 37 -37.48 7.06 -47.94
CA ILE A 37 -36.16 6.60 -47.49
C ILE A 37 -35.83 7.30 -46.18
N THR A 38 -35.26 6.56 -45.23
CA THR A 38 -34.78 7.06 -43.95
C THR A 38 -33.45 6.38 -43.63
N SER A 39 -32.68 6.97 -42.72
CA SER A 39 -31.44 6.42 -42.19
C SER A 39 -31.47 6.46 -40.67
N THR A 40 -30.72 5.58 -40.03
CA THR A 40 -30.41 5.76 -38.61
C THR A 40 -29.42 6.90 -38.45
N ASP A 41 -29.57 7.66 -37.37
CA ASP A 41 -28.59 8.67 -37.00
C ASP A 41 -27.34 7.98 -36.41
N SER A 42 -26.19 8.66 -36.52
CA SER A 42 -24.92 8.25 -35.91
C SER A 42 -24.65 9.10 -34.68
N TRP A 43 -24.30 8.47 -33.55
CA TRP A 43 -23.84 9.18 -32.36
C TRP A 43 -22.66 10.13 -32.66
N ASP A 44 -21.76 9.72 -33.55
CA ASP A 44 -20.58 10.49 -33.91
C ASP A 44 -20.92 11.80 -34.65
N ASP A 45 -22.10 11.88 -35.28
CA ASP A 45 -22.55 13.04 -36.05
C ASP A 45 -23.25 14.11 -35.18
N SER A 46 -23.64 13.79 -33.94
CA SER A 46 -24.35 14.72 -33.05
C SER A 46 -24.12 14.43 -31.57
N LYS A 47 -22.89 14.68 -31.12
CA LYS A 47 -22.50 14.61 -29.70
C LYS A 47 -23.22 15.67 -28.85
N PRO A 48 -23.43 15.41 -27.54
CA PRO A 48 -23.94 16.42 -26.61
C PRO A 48 -23.09 17.70 -26.59
N SER A 49 -23.72 18.86 -26.41
CA SER A 49 -23.06 20.18 -26.34
C SER A 49 -23.70 21.08 -25.27
N GLY A 50 -23.06 22.21 -24.97
CA GLY A 50 -23.50 23.22 -24.00
C GLY A 50 -23.30 22.83 -22.54
N CYS A 51 -22.32 21.98 -22.21
CA CYS A 51 -22.05 21.59 -20.83
C CYS A 51 -21.45 22.75 -20.02
N ILE A 52 -21.87 22.86 -18.76
CA ILE A 52 -21.42 23.89 -17.84
C ILE A 52 -20.12 23.39 -17.21
N GLN A 53 -19.00 23.53 -17.91
CA GLN A 53 -17.66 23.35 -17.35
C GLN A 53 -16.70 24.36 -17.97
N ASP A 54 -15.71 24.81 -17.21
CA ASP A 54 -14.51 25.40 -17.80
C ASP A 54 -13.69 24.25 -18.41
N LEU A 55 -13.42 24.31 -19.71
CA LEU A 55 -12.73 23.22 -20.40
C LEU A 55 -11.23 23.24 -20.03
N PRO A 56 -10.71 22.24 -19.30
CA PRO A 56 -9.27 22.14 -19.08
C PRO A 56 -8.54 22.00 -20.42
N VAL A 57 -7.34 22.57 -20.47
CA VAL A 57 -6.46 22.52 -21.63
C VAL A 57 -5.33 21.53 -21.31
N ILE A 58 -5.32 20.42 -22.04
CA ILE A 58 -4.34 19.35 -21.90
C ILE A 58 -3.42 19.41 -23.13
N HIS A 59 -2.12 19.57 -22.90
CA HIS A 59 -1.11 19.68 -23.97
C HIS A 59 -1.41 20.75 -25.04
N GLY A 60 -2.07 21.84 -24.63
CA GLY A 60 -2.45 22.94 -25.53
C GLY A 60 -3.78 22.74 -26.28
N GLU A 61 -4.47 21.63 -26.04
CA GLU A 61 -5.78 21.33 -26.61
C GLU A 61 -6.86 21.33 -25.51
N ALA A 62 -7.95 22.05 -25.73
CA ALA A 62 -9.10 21.96 -24.84
C ALA A 62 -9.74 20.58 -24.95
N ILE A 63 -10.13 19.98 -23.82
CA ILE A 63 -10.86 18.71 -23.85
C ILE A 63 -12.19 18.86 -24.60
N GLN A 64 -12.74 17.72 -25.06
CA GLN A 64 -14.04 17.73 -25.74
C GLN A 64 -15.11 18.33 -24.81
N GLU A 65 -15.96 19.18 -25.39
CA GLU A 65 -17.13 19.69 -24.69
C GLU A 65 -18.00 18.52 -24.23
N CYS A 66 -18.55 18.61 -23.02
CA CYS A 66 -19.33 17.52 -22.41
C CYS A 66 -18.56 16.22 -22.18
N ALA A 67 -17.23 16.24 -22.16
CA ALA A 67 -16.44 15.13 -21.62
C ALA A 67 -16.85 14.86 -20.17
N ASP A 68 -17.08 13.60 -19.84
CA ASP A 68 -17.54 13.17 -18.53
C ASP A 68 -16.41 13.35 -17.50
N ALA A 69 -16.47 14.46 -16.76
CA ALA A 69 -15.56 14.82 -15.68
C ALA A 69 -16.35 15.48 -14.54
N PHE A 70 -15.71 15.73 -13.38
CA PHE A 70 -16.40 16.32 -12.22
C PHE A 70 -17.10 17.65 -12.55
N GLY A 71 -16.50 18.48 -13.43
CA GLY A 71 -17.11 19.72 -13.90
C GLY A 71 -18.44 19.54 -14.67
N THR A 72 -18.67 18.39 -15.31
CA THR A 72 -19.90 18.07 -16.06
C THR A 72 -20.83 17.11 -15.35
N TRP A 73 -20.49 16.67 -14.14
CA TRP A 73 -21.24 15.67 -13.41
C TRP A 73 -22.71 16.11 -13.22
N ASN A 74 -23.64 15.15 -13.29
CA ASN A 74 -25.09 15.37 -13.15
C ASN A 74 -25.71 16.33 -14.19
N GLN A 75 -25.05 16.53 -15.34
CA GLN A 75 -25.64 17.30 -16.44
C GLN A 75 -26.34 16.37 -17.43
N VAL A 76 -27.62 16.60 -17.66
CA VAL A 76 -28.35 15.99 -18.77
C VAL A 76 -28.27 16.95 -19.96
N ARG A 77 -27.79 16.46 -21.11
CA ARG A 77 -27.76 17.22 -22.37
C ARG A 77 -28.48 16.44 -23.48
N PRO A 78 -29.14 17.13 -24.42
CA PRO A 78 -29.71 16.49 -25.59
C PRO A 78 -28.62 15.74 -26.37
N GLY A 79 -28.92 14.51 -26.75
CA GLY A 79 -28.09 13.68 -27.62
C GLY A 79 -29.00 12.85 -28.53
N ILE A 80 -28.44 12.35 -29.63
CA ILE A 80 -29.16 11.48 -30.55
C ILE A 80 -29.25 10.05 -29.97
N PHE A 81 -30.36 9.37 -30.21
CA PHE A 81 -30.54 7.95 -29.91
C PHE A 81 -30.00 7.09 -31.08
N ASP A 82 -28.93 6.34 -30.84
CA ASP A 82 -28.29 5.49 -31.84
C ASP A 82 -29.16 4.25 -32.19
N GLY A 83 -29.33 3.99 -33.48
CA GLY A 83 -29.99 2.78 -34.02
C GLY A 83 -31.50 2.90 -34.31
N GLY A 84 -32.13 4.04 -34.00
CA GLY A 84 -33.54 4.29 -34.33
C GLY A 84 -33.74 4.75 -35.77
N TYR A 85 -34.81 4.29 -36.42
CA TYR A 85 -35.23 4.83 -37.72
C TYR A 85 -36.76 4.96 -37.77
N ALA A 86 -37.26 5.95 -38.51
CA ALA A 86 -38.70 6.15 -38.67
C ALA A 86 -39.01 6.71 -40.06
N PHE A 87 -40.19 6.36 -40.56
CA PHE A 87 -40.80 6.98 -41.73
C PHE A 87 -41.99 7.84 -41.27
N GLY A 88 -42.00 9.11 -41.64
CA GLY A 88 -43.14 10.01 -41.41
C GLY A 88 -44.11 10.06 -42.59
N ASP A 89 -45.36 10.45 -42.32
CA ASP A 89 -46.36 10.84 -43.33
C ASP A 89 -46.66 9.81 -44.43
N LEU A 90 -46.75 8.52 -44.05
CA LEU A 90 -47.21 7.45 -44.92
C LEU A 90 -48.74 7.30 -44.81
N GLU A 91 -49.42 7.20 -45.96
CA GLU A 91 -50.84 6.86 -45.98
C GLU A 91 -51.06 5.43 -45.49
N SER A 92 -52.25 5.13 -44.95
CA SER A 92 -52.56 3.77 -44.55
C SER A 92 -52.50 2.82 -45.76
N GLY A 93 -51.78 1.72 -45.64
CA GLY A 93 -51.53 0.79 -46.74
C GLY A 93 -50.50 -0.27 -46.39
N THR A 94 -50.29 -1.21 -47.31
CA THR A 94 -49.27 -2.26 -47.18
C THR A 94 -47.99 -1.81 -47.89
N TYR A 95 -46.87 -1.81 -47.17
CA TYR A 95 -45.57 -1.36 -47.65
C TYR A 95 -44.53 -2.47 -47.56
N ILE A 96 -43.58 -2.46 -48.49
CA ILE A 96 -42.37 -3.28 -48.38
C ILE A 96 -41.24 -2.40 -47.87
N VAL A 97 -40.71 -2.74 -46.70
CA VAL A 97 -39.54 -2.11 -46.11
C VAL A 97 -38.32 -2.94 -46.46
N GLU A 98 -37.27 -2.31 -46.95
CA GLU A 98 -36.00 -2.95 -47.27
C GLU A 98 -34.88 -2.38 -46.41
N VAL A 99 -34.01 -3.26 -45.91
CA VAL A 99 -32.77 -2.86 -45.27
C VAL A 99 -31.60 -2.99 -46.23
N VAL A 100 -30.77 -1.93 -46.29
CA VAL A 100 -29.56 -1.90 -47.11
C VAL A 100 -28.35 -1.78 -46.18
N PRO A 101 -27.62 -2.87 -45.92
CA PRO A 101 -26.44 -2.83 -45.06
C PRO A 101 -25.38 -1.82 -45.52
N PRO A 102 -24.62 -1.20 -44.60
CA PRO A 102 -23.45 -0.41 -44.96
C PRO A 102 -22.42 -1.28 -45.68
N ARG A 103 -21.72 -0.71 -46.67
CA ARG A 103 -20.66 -1.38 -47.42
C ARG A 103 -19.30 -0.81 -47.03
N SER A 104 -18.29 -1.67 -46.97
CA SER A 104 -16.90 -1.28 -46.73
C SER A 104 -16.35 -0.47 -47.90
N VAL A 105 -15.15 0.10 -47.74
CA VAL A 105 -14.39 0.74 -48.82
C VAL A 105 -14.10 -0.19 -50.00
N SER A 106 -14.13 -1.52 -49.80
CA SER A 106 -14.00 -2.54 -50.85
C SER A 106 -15.35 -2.95 -51.48
N SER A 107 -16.43 -2.21 -51.21
CA SER A 107 -17.79 -2.46 -51.72
C SER A 107 -18.42 -3.79 -51.30
N GLN A 108 -17.90 -4.42 -50.24
CA GLN A 108 -18.51 -5.60 -49.60
C GLN A 108 -19.49 -5.14 -48.51
N ASP A 109 -20.63 -5.83 -48.36
CA ASP A 109 -21.54 -5.57 -47.23
C ASP A 109 -20.77 -5.83 -45.92
N MET A 110 -20.78 -4.87 -44.99
CA MET A 110 -20.11 -5.01 -43.68
C MET A 110 -20.90 -5.93 -42.73
N TYR A 111 -22.19 -6.08 -43.00
CA TYR A 111 -23.11 -6.92 -42.27
C TYR A 111 -24.00 -7.69 -43.23
N ASP A 112 -24.37 -8.91 -42.84
CA ASP A 112 -25.39 -9.69 -43.52
C ASP A 112 -26.69 -9.72 -42.71
N VAL A 113 -27.84 -9.76 -43.38
CA VAL A 113 -29.13 -10.01 -42.71
C VAL A 113 -29.20 -11.49 -42.36
N VAL A 114 -29.61 -11.78 -41.12
CA VAL A 114 -29.74 -13.15 -40.60
C VAL A 114 -30.74 -13.95 -41.45
N LYS A 115 -30.32 -15.13 -41.91
CA LYS A 115 -31.11 -16.09 -42.69
C LYS A 115 -31.41 -17.36 -41.89
N SER A 116 -32.31 -18.20 -42.40
CA SER A 116 -32.68 -19.45 -41.72
C SER A 116 -31.54 -20.45 -41.52
N GLN A 117 -30.48 -20.38 -42.33
CA GLN A 117 -29.26 -21.19 -42.21
C GLN A 117 -28.20 -20.55 -41.28
N ASP A 118 -28.50 -19.37 -40.72
CA ASP A 118 -27.64 -18.67 -39.77
C ASP A 118 -28.14 -19.01 -38.37
N LYS A 119 -27.66 -20.14 -37.86
CA LYS A 119 -28.02 -20.65 -36.53
C LYS A 119 -26.79 -20.60 -35.63
N ASN A 120 -26.93 -19.97 -34.46
CA ASN A 120 -25.88 -19.99 -33.45
C ASN A 120 -25.96 -21.25 -32.55
N VAL A 121 -27.16 -21.80 -32.28
CA VAL A 121 -27.41 -22.97 -31.39
C VAL A 121 -28.28 -24.03 -32.10
N ASP A 122 -27.96 -25.33 -32.07
CA ASP A 122 -28.78 -26.40 -32.68
C ASP A 122 -29.61 -27.27 -31.68
N PHE A 123 -29.65 -26.88 -30.41
CA PHE A 123 -30.35 -27.60 -29.34
C PHE A 123 -31.13 -26.62 -28.46
N GLY A 124 -32.21 -27.09 -27.83
CA GLY A 124 -33.06 -26.27 -26.95
C GLY A 124 -34.53 -26.61 -27.10
N VAL A 125 -35.37 -25.95 -26.31
CA VAL A 125 -36.82 -26.12 -26.40
C VAL A 125 -37.31 -25.44 -27.69
N GLU A 126 -37.90 -26.22 -28.59
CA GLU A 126 -38.59 -25.66 -29.76
C GLU A 126 -39.84 -24.90 -29.27
N TRP A 127 -39.83 -23.59 -29.45
CA TRP A 127 -41.00 -22.77 -29.22
C TRP A 127 -41.83 -22.77 -30.49
N THR A 128 -43.05 -23.30 -30.43
CA THR A 128 -44.04 -23.04 -31.47
C THR A 128 -44.46 -21.59 -31.29
N PRO A 129 -44.24 -20.68 -32.27
CA PRO A 129 -44.78 -19.33 -32.18
C PRO A 129 -46.27 -19.43 -31.89
N SER A 130 -46.77 -18.62 -30.94
CA SER A 130 -48.19 -18.60 -30.62
C SER A 130 -48.98 -18.15 -31.86
N PHE A 131 -49.50 -19.10 -32.63
CA PHE A 131 -50.52 -18.86 -33.66
C PHE A 131 -51.93 -18.96 -33.05
N GLN A 132 -52.13 -18.57 -31.77
CA GLN A 132 -53.46 -18.57 -31.19
C GLN A 132 -54.39 -17.63 -31.97
N LYS A 133 -55.16 -18.23 -32.88
CA LYS A 133 -56.46 -17.74 -33.34
C LYS A 133 -57.38 -17.67 -32.12
N ALA A 134 -57.30 -16.58 -31.36
CA ALA A 134 -58.23 -16.30 -30.28
C ALA A 134 -58.97 -14.99 -30.59
N SER A 135 -60.28 -15.14 -30.81
CA SER A 135 -61.31 -14.12 -30.98
C SER A 135 -61.50 -13.54 -32.40
N ALA A 136 -62.76 -13.21 -32.70
CA ALA A 136 -63.24 -12.68 -33.98
C ALA A 136 -62.81 -11.22 -34.25
N ASP A 137 -61.87 -10.68 -33.48
CA ASP A 137 -61.28 -9.37 -33.68
C ASP A 137 -59.83 -9.54 -34.17
N SER A 138 -59.65 -9.51 -35.48
CA SER A 138 -58.40 -9.79 -36.19
C SER A 138 -57.36 -8.67 -36.06
N SER A 139 -57.52 -7.73 -35.13
CA SER A 139 -56.82 -6.44 -35.18
C SER A 139 -55.73 -6.20 -34.11
N ILE A 140 -55.38 -7.21 -33.28
CA ILE A 140 -54.54 -7.02 -32.07
C ILE A 140 -53.45 -8.11 -31.87
N LEU A 141 -52.79 -8.61 -32.92
CA LEU A 141 -51.52 -9.35 -32.75
C LEU A 141 -50.47 -8.83 -33.73
N LEU A 142 -49.36 -8.28 -33.20
CA LEU A 142 -48.15 -7.97 -33.96
C LEU A 142 -47.49 -9.30 -34.36
N ASN A 143 -47.94 -9.91 -35.44
CA ASN A 143 -47.12 -10.94 -36.09
C ASN A 143 -45.84 -10.26 -36.60
N PRO A 144 -44.67 -10.89 -36.48
CA PRO A 144 -43.47 -10.37 -37.10
C PRO A 144 -43.74 -10.15 -38.60
N PRO A 145 -43.29 -9.03 -39.18
CA PRO A 145 -43.50 -8.72 -40.59
C PRO A 145 -43.04 -9.87 -41.50
N VAL A 146 -43.84 -10.17 -42.51
CA VAL A 146 -43.55 -11.27 -43.44
C VAL A 146 -42.31 -10.92 -44.27
N CYS A 147 -41.34 -11.82 -44.32
CA CYS A 147 -40.18 -11.67 -45.20
C CYS A 147 -40.63 -11.86 -46.66
N VAL A 148 -40.31 -10.89 -47.52
CA VAL A 148 -40.77 -10.82 -48.93
C VAL A 148 -39.63 -10.48 -49.89
N GLY A 149 -38.38 -10.61 -49.45
CA GLY A 149 -37.20 -10.40 -50.30
C GLY A 149 -37.01 -11.50 -51.35
N PRO A 150 -35.94 -11.39 -52.16
CA PRO A 150 -35.61 -12.40 -53.17
C PRO A 150 -35.59 -13.81 -52.58
N SER A 151 -36.14 -14.77 -53.32
CA SER A 151 -36.17 -16.16 -52.87
C SER A 151 -34.75 -16.77 -52.85
N TYR A 152 -34.44 -17.53 -51.81
CA TYR A 152 -33.22 -18.33 -51.72
C TYR A 152 -33.56 -19.76 -51.29
N VAL A 153 -32.73 -20.71 -51.72
CA VAL A 153 -32.81 -22.10 -51.26
C VAL A 153 -31.92 -22.24 -50.04
N VAL A 154 -32.48 -22.78 -48.95
CA VAL A 154 -31.71 -23.06 -47.74
C VAL A 154 -30.68 -24.15 -48.05
N PRO A 155 -29.36 -23.92 -47.82
CA PRO A 155 -28.32 -24.89 -48.10
C PRO A 155 -28.45 -26.14 -47.22
N GLU A 156 -27.75 -27.22 -47.59
CA GLU A 156 -27.75 -28.49 -46.84
C GLU A 156 -27.17 -28.34 -45.42
N TYR A 157 -26.16 -27.48 -45.25
CA TYR A 157 -25.49 -27.24 -43.98
C TYR A 157 -25.57 -25.78 -43.53
N LEU A 158 -25.44 -25.54 -42.22
CA LEU A 158 -25.34 -24.20 -41.63
C LEU A 158 -24.14 -23.42 -42.21
N THR A 159 -24.29 -22.10 -42.36
CA THR A 159 -23.29 -21.26 -43.04
C THR A 159 -21.98 -21.15 -42.26
N LEU A 160 -22.04 -21.05 -40.93
CA LEU A 160 -20.86 -20.96 -40.05
C LEU A 160 -20.32 -22.33 -39.59
N PHE A 161 -21.08 -23.41 -39.79
CA PHE A 161 -20.72 -24.77 -39.34
C PHE A 161 -20.90 -25.81 -40.46
N PRO A 162 -19.96 -25.86 -41.43
CA PRO A 162 -20.00 -26.85 -42.50
C PRO A 162 -20.08 -28.28 -41.93
N GLY A 163 -21.08 -29.06 -42.36
CA GLY A 163 -21.33 -30.43 -41.88
C GLY A 163 -22.44 -30.57 -40.83
N VAL A 164 -23.01 -29.47 -40.33
CA VAL A 164 -24.23 -29.49 -39.48
C VAL A 164 -25.45 -29.17 -40.35
N GLU A 165 -26.45 -30.03 -40.38
CA GLU A 165 -27.64 -29.89 -41.24
C GLU A 165 -28.42 -28.60 -40.92
N ALA A 166 -28.81 -27.86 -41.95
CA ALA A 166 -29.65 -26.68 -41.76
C ALA A 166 -31.13 -27.10 -41.52
N PRO A 167 -31.84 -26.54 -40.52
CA PRO A 167 -33.18 -26.99 -40.13
C PRO A 167 -34.26 -26.96 -41.24
N LEU A 168 -34.04 -26.17 -42.29
CA LEU A 168 -34.97 -26.00 -43.41
C LEU A 168 -34.28 -26.32 -44.75
N ALA A 169 -33.22 -27.15 -44.74
CA ALA A 169 -32.44 -27.52 -45.91
C ALA A 169 -33.33 -27.91 -47.10
N GLY A 170 -33.04 -27.34 -48.28
CA GLY A 170 -33.78 -27.58 -49.52
C GLY A 170 -35.10 -26.82 -49.65
N GLN A 171 -35.61 -26.16 -48.59
CA GLN A 171 -36.77 -25.28 -48.72
C GLN A 171 -36.39 -23.98 -49.43
N THR A 172 -37.34 -23.41 -50.18
CA THR A 172 -37.19 -22.07 -50.78
C THR A 172 -37.91 -21.06 -49.90
N LEU A 173 -37.17 -20.10 -49.34
CA LEU A 173 -37.69 -19.05 -48.46
C LEU A 173 -37.45 -17.68 -49.08
N ALA A 174 -38.25 -16.68 -48.69
CA ALA A 174 -38.01 -15.29 -49.05
C ALA A 174 -36.98 -14.68 -48.08
N ASP A 175 -35.99 -13.95 -48.63
CA ASP A 175 -34.99 -13.26 -47.82
C ASP A 175 -35.64 -12.17 -46.94
N CYS A 176 -35.21 -12.08 -45.68
CA CYS A 176 -35.70 -11.08 -44.73
C CYS A 176 -35.06 -9.69 -44.89
N LYS A 177 -34.22 -9.48 -45.91
CA LYS A 177 -33.77 -8.16 -46.38
C LYS A 177 -34.94 -7.24 -46.75
N MET A 178 -36.09 -7.80 -47.11
CA MET A 178 -37.33 -7.05 -47.31
C MET A 178 -38.46 -7.64 -46.47
N LYS A 179 -39.26 -6.77 -45.85
CA LYS A 179 -40.37 -7.15 -44.97
C LYS A 179 -41.64 -6.38 -45.34
N GLN A 180 -42.78 -7.07 -45.37
CA GLN A 180 -44.08 -6.46 -45.60
C GLN A 180 -44.69 -5.98 -44.28
N VAL A 181 -45.06 -4.71 -44.21
CA VAL A 181 -45.72 -4.08 -43.06
C VAL A 181 -47.01 -3.38 -43.47
N ASP A 182 -48.02 -3.44 -42.59
CA ASP A 182 -49.27 -2.71 -42.76
C ASP A 182 -49.22 -1.43 -41.91
N VAL A 183 -49.27 -0.28 -42.58
CA VAL A 183 -49.35 1.04 -41.95
C VAL A 183 -50.83 1.40 -41.79
N LEU A 184 -51.23 1.76 -40.59
CA LEU A 184 -52.59 2.18 -40.25
C LEU A 184 -52.55 3.50 -39.51
N GLN A 185 -53.57 4.33 -39.69
CA GLN A 185 -53.68 5.63 -39.01
C GLN A 185 -53.53 5.48 -37.48
N SER A 186 -52.69 6.33 -36.90
CA SER A 186 -52.40 6.37 -35.45
C SER A 186 -51.81 5.07 -34.86
N ARG A 187 -51.19 4.21 -35.69
CA ARG A 187 -50.45 3.02 -35.23
C ARG A 187 -49.01 3.06 -35.75
N ASN A 188 -48.06 2.62 -34.92
CA ASN A 188 -46.69 2.38 -35.34
C ASN A 188 -46.59 0.97 -35.94
N ALA A 189 -46.07 0.87 -37.16
CA ALA A 189 -45.75 -0.40 -37.81
C ALA A 189 -44.24 -0.66 -37.67
N ALA A 190 -43.85 -1.69 -36.92
CA ALA A 190 -42.44 -2.03 -36.68
C ALA A 190 -41.91 -2.99 -37.75
N ALA A 191 -40.67 -2.78 -38.21
CA ALA A 191 -39.95 -3.64 -39.15
C ALA A 191 -38.52 -3.96 -38.68
N ASP A 192 -38.36 -4.81 -37.67
CA ASP A 192 -37.01 -5.07 -37.14
C ASP A 192 -36.17 -5.91 -38.11
N PHE A 193 -34.91 -5.53 -38.35
CA PHE A 193 -33.96 -6.32 -39.15
C PHE A 193 -32.80 -6.78 -38.27
N PHE A 194 -32.48 -8.08 -38.32
CA PHE A 194 -31.37 -8.66 -37.56
C PHE A 194 -30.16 -8.82 -38.48
N MET A 195 -29.03 -8.25 -38.08
CA MET A 195 -27.77 -8.27 -38.83
C MET A 195 -26.70 -9.10 -38.11
N LYS A 196 -25.77 -9.69 -38.87
CA LYS A 196 -24.65 -10.50 -38.37
C LYS A 196 -23.31 -10.18 -39.04
N THR A 197 -22.22 -10.61 -38.40
CA THR A 197 -20.85 -10.69 -38.94
C THR A 197 -20.33 -12.12 -38.78
N ASP A 198 -19.38 -12.55 -39.62
CA ASP A 198 -18.83 -13.92 -39.56
C ASP A 198 -17.82 -14.13 -38.42
N VAL A 199 -17.30 -13.05 -37.82
CA VAL A 199 -16.43 -13.09 -36.64
C VAL A 199 -17.09 -12.38 -35.44
N PRO A 200 -16.92 -12.88 -34.20
CA PRO A 200 -17.33 -12.14 -33.01
C PRO A 200 -16.67 -10.76 -32.94
N LYS A 201 -17.47 -9.73 -32.66
CA LYS A 201 -16.96 -8.37 -32.47
C LYS A 201 -16.03 -8.36 -31.25
N SER A 202 -14.85 -7.75 -31.36
CA SER A 202 -13.91 -7.62 -30.23
C SER A 202 -14.59 -6.99 -29.01
N ALA A 203 -14.13 -7.36 -27.82
CA ALA A 203 -14.46 -6.63 -26.61
C ALA A 203 -13.61 -5.35 -26.54
N ARG A 204 -14.09 -4.34 -25.83
CA ARG A 204 -13.31 -3.14 -25.51
C ARG A 204 -13.26 -2.97 -24.00
N VAL A 205 -12.12 -2.55 -23.48
CA VAL A 205 -11.99 -2.07 -22.10
C VAL A 205 -11.64 -0.60 -22.10
N VAL A 206 -12.26 0.15 -21.22
CA VAL A 206 -11.92 1.55 -20.90
C VAL A 206 -11.97 1.67 -19.39
N GLY A 207 -10.92 2.24 -18.81
CA GLY A 207 -10.86 2.41 -17.37
C GLY A 207 -9.80 3.40 -16.97
N PHE A 208 -9.64 3.54 -15.68
CA PHE A 208 -8.56 4.31 -15.08
C PHE A 208 -8.09 3.59 -13.84
N VAL A 209 -6.84 3.86 -13.46
CA VAL A 209 -6.22 3.32 -12.26
C VAL A 209 -6.23 4.38 -11.17
N ASN A 210 -7.05 4.18 -10.15
CA ASN A 210 -7.13 5.06 -8.98
C ASN A 210 -6.31 4.52 -7.80
N ASN A 211 -5.79 5.47 -7.03
CA ASN A 211 -5.25 5.29 -5.70
C ASN A 211 -6.29 5.77 -4.70
N ASP A 212 -7.05 4.81 -4.15
CA ASP A 212 -8.19 5.07 -3.25
C ASP A 212 -7.83 5.80 -1.95
N LEU A 213 -6.55 5.93 -1.63
CA LEU A 213 -6.06 6.56 -0.39
C LEU A 213 -5.40 7.92 -0.64
N GLY A 214 -5.28 8.33 -1.90
CA GLY A 214 -4.64 9.58 -2.31
C GLY A 214 -5.64 10.53 -2.95
N ALA A 215 -5.34 11.83 -2.91
CA ALA A 215 -6.17 12.86 -3.54
C ALA A 215 -5.35 13.64 -4.59
N GLU A 216 -6.00 14.10 -5.65
CA GLU A 216 -5.34 14.89 -6.69
C GLU A 216 -5.04 16.31 -6.21
N PHE A 217 -3.76 16.70 -6.23
CA PHE A 217 -3.29 18.02 -5.82
C PHE A 217 -3.12 18.98 -7.00
N ASN A 218 -3.04 18.48 -8.24
CA ASN A 218 -2.90 19.31 -9.43
C ASN A 218 -4.26 19.81 -9.92
N MET A 219 -4.53 21.11 -9.76
CA MET A 219 -5.75 21.77 -10.24
C MET A 219 -5.95 21.70 -11.77
N ALA A 220 -4.88 21.46 -12.55
CA ALA A 220 -4.97 21.32 -14.00
C ALA A 220 -5.29 19.88 -14.46
N SER A 221 -5.29 18.91 -13.53
CA SER A 221 -5.62 17.52 -13.82
C SER A 221 -7.12 17.36 -14.12
N PRO A 222 -7.52 16.58 -15.13
CA PRO A 222 -8.92 16.21 -15.35
C PRO A 222 -9.50 15.41 -14.17
N ASN A 223 -8.64 14.84 -13.31
CA ASN A 223 -9.03 14.12 -12.09
C ASN A 223 -9.12 15.04 -10.86
N TYR A 224 -8.93 16.36 -10.99
CA TYR A 224 -8.94 17.26 -9.83
C TYR A 224 -10.30 17.24 -9.10
N GLY A 225 -10.24 17.11 -7.77
CA GLY A 225 -11.41 16.88 -6.92
C GLY A 225 -11.76 15.40 -6.71
N GLU A 226 -11.04 14.50 -7.38
CA GLU A 226 -11.13 13.04 -7.22
C GLU A 226 -9.86 12.42 -6.59
N LYS A 227 -9.92 11.12 -6.32
CA LYS A 227 -8.79 10.25 -5.98
C LYS A 227 -7.65 10.39 -6.99
N LEU A 228 -6.43 10.37 -6.45
CA LEU A 228 -5.22 10.41 -7.25
C LEU A 228 -5.18 9.19 -8.19
N ALA A 229 -4.78 9.39 -9.45
CA ALA A 229 -4.64 8.30 -10.40
C ALA A 229 -3.17 7.91 -10.61
N ALA A 230 -2.91 6.64 -10.92
CA ALA A 230 -1.55 6.13 -11.12
C ALA A 230 -1.08 6.34 -12.57
N SER A 231 -0.24 7.36 -12.77
CA SER A 231 0.33 7.70 -14.08
C SER A 231 1.36 6.67 -14.57
N TRP A 232 1.34 6.36 -15.87
CA TRP A 232 2.41 5.63 -16.56
C TRP A 232 2.81 4.29 -15.94
N ILE A 233 1.87 3.48 -15.46
CA ILE A 233 2.15 2.14 -14.92
C ILE A 233 1.78 1.05 -15.93
N PRO A 234 2.45 -0.12 -15.88
CA PRO A 234 2.11 -1.25 -16.75
C PRO A 234 0.80 -1.93 -16.33
N ILE A 235 0.02 -2.38 -17.30
CA ILE A 235 -1.21 -3.13 -17.11
C ILE A 235 -1.17 -4.38 -18.00
N ALA A 236 -0.94 -5.54 -17.39
CA ALA A 236 -0.85 -6.82 -18.09
C ALA A 236 -2.19 -7.53 -18.15
N LEU A 237 -2.53 -8.12 -19.29
CA LEU A 237 -3.76 -8.89 -19.50
C LEU A 237 -3.41 -10.36 -19.72
N ARG A 238 -3.92 -11.20 -18.82
CA ARG A 238 -3.58 -12.62 -18.72
C ARG A 238 -4.83 -13.48 -18.92
N ASP A 239 -4.62 -14.59 -19.63
CA ASP A 239 -5.65 -15.62 -19.78
C ASP A 239 -5.82 -16.43 -18.47
N TRP A 240 -6.76 -17.37 -18.45
CA TRP A 240 -7.06 -18.19 -17.28
C TRP A 240 -5.89 -19.08 -16.81
N THR A 241 -4.86 -19.30 -17.66
CA THR A 241 -3.63 -20.02 -17.28
C THR A 241 -2.59 -19.10 -16.66
N GLY A 242 -2.86 -17.79 -16.58
CA GLY A 242 -1.93 -16.78 -16.11
C GLY A 242 -0.94 -16.31 -17.18
N ARG A 243 -1.09 -16.75 -18.43
CA ARG A 243 -0.22 -16.32 -19.54
C ARG A 243 -0.65 -14.94 -20.03
N GLU A 244 0.29 -14.01 -20.04
CA GLU A 244 0.11 -12.70 -20.64
C GLU A 244 -0.05 -12.82 -22.15
N PHE A 245 -1.09 -12.19 -22.69
CA PHE A 245 -1.32 -12.11 -24.13
C PHE A 245 -1.36 -10.67 -24.65
N GLN A 246 -1.49 -9.69 -23.76
CA GLN A 246 -1.50 -8.27 -24.09
C GLN A 246 -1.02 -7.44 -22.90
N ARG A 247 -0.40 -6.30 -23.17
CA ARG A 247 0.00 -5.31 -22.18
C ARG A 247 -0.33 -3.92 -22.70
N MET A 248 -0.76 -3.06 -21.80
CA MET A 248 -0.97 -1.63 -22.03
C MET A 248 -0.35 -0.85 -20.88
N TYR A 249 -0.35 0.47 -20.97
CA TYR A 249 0.14 1.36 -19.93
C TYR A 249 -0.92 2.43 -19.68
N SER A 250 -1.03 2.88 -18.44
CA SER A 250 -1.85 4.06 -18.16
C SER A 250 -1.20 5.32 -18.75
N ASP A 251 -2.02 6.30 -19.08
CA ASP A 251 -1.56 7.65 -19.45
C ASP A 251 -1.15 8.48 -18.21
N GLU A 252 -0.83 9.76 -18.40
CA GLU A 252 -0.44 10.67 -17.31
C GLU A 252 -1.54 10.89 -16.26
N TYR A 253 -2.80 10.58 -16.57
CA TYR A 253 -3.95 10.71 -15.66
C TYR A 253 -4.50 9.35 -15.21
N GLY A 254 -3.73 8.27 -15.41
CA GLY A 254 -4.09 6.92 -15.02
C GLY A 254 -5.11 6.23 -15.91
N GLY A 255 -5.57 6.88 -17.00
CA GLY A 255 -6.52 6.33 -17.95
C GLY A 255 -5.91 5.25 -18.85
N TYR A 256 -6.72 4.31 -19.31
CA TYR A 256 -6.32 3.31 -20.29
C TYR A 256 -7.49 2.82 -21.14
N ASN A 257 -7.17 2.31 -22.33
CA ASN A 257 -8.12 1.58 -23.17
C ASN A 257 -7.44 0.47 -23.97
N ALA A 258 -8.18 -0.58 -24.29
CA ALA A 258 -7.71 -1.63 -25.19
C ALA A 258 -8.86 -2.35 -25.91
N LEU A 259 -8.56 -2.90 -27.08
CA LEU A 259 -9.37 -3.92 -27.74
C LEU A 259 -8.87 -5.30 -27.34
N LEU A 260 -9.78 -6.15 -26.89
CA LEU A 260 -9.48 -7.46 -26.35
C LEU A 260 -10.19 -8.55 -27.16
N PRO A 261 -9.64 -9.78 -27.20
CA PRO A 261 -10.41 -10.93 -27.64
C PRO A 261 -11.69 -11.04 -26.81
N SER A 262 -12.85 -11.06 -27.48
CA SER A 262 -14.13 -11.34 -26.85
C SER A 262 -14.23 -12.83 -26.50
N THR A 263 -15.41 -13.40 -26.61
CA THR A 263 -15.63 -14.84 -26.47
C THR A 263 -15.91 -15.50 -27.82
N TYR A 264 -15.50 -16.76 -27.95
CA TYR A 264 -15.98 -17.70 -28.97
C TYR A 264 -16.96 -18.72 -28.37
N THR A 265 -17.18 -18.66 -27.05
CA THR A 265 -17.98 -19.61 -26.29
C THR A 265 -19.44 -19.16 -26.28
N ASN A 266 -20.18 -19.67 -27.26
CA ASN A 266 -21.62 -19.48 -27.39
C ASN A 266 -22.36 -20.77 -26.99
N ASN A 267 -23.68 -20.69 -26.88
CA ASN A 267 -24.62 -21.78 -26.61
C ASN A 267 -24.54 -22.35 -25.19
N VAL A 268 -24.11 -21.56 -24.21
CA VAL A 268 -24.17 -21.91 -22.79
C VAL A 268 -25.59 -21.74 -22.25
N PRO A 269 -26.03 -22.51 -21.23
CA PRO A 269 -27.38 -22.42 -20.65
C PRO A 269 -27.57 -21.12 -19.85
N SER A 270 -27.57 -19.99 -20.57
CA SER A 270 -27.79 -18.63 -20.07
C SER A 270 -28.79 -17.92 -20.98
N PRO A 271 -29.55 -16.93 -20.50
CA PRO A 271 -30.52 -16.21 -21.33
C PRO A 271 -29.93 -15.54 -22.58
N SER A 272 -28.66 -15.12 -22.54
CA SER A 272 -27.97 -14.53 -23.70
C SER A 272 -27.43 -15.58 -24.68
N GLY A 273 -27.25 -16.83 -24.23
CA GLY A 273 -26.56 -17.87 -25.00
C GLY A 273 -25.07 -17.58 -25.24
N VAL A 274 -24.47 -16.59 -24.59
CA VAL A 274 -23.06 -16.17 -24.80
C VAL A 274 -22.34 -16.14 -23.46
N SER A 275 -21.24 -16.90 -23.32
CA SER A 275 -20.39 -16.85 -22.13
C SER A 275 -19.38 -15.72 -22.25
N PRO A 276 -19.19 -14.86 -21.24
CA PRO A 276 -18.10 -13.88 -21.28
C PRO A 276 -16.73 -14.56 -21.33
N ASN A 277 -15.76 -13.86 -21.91
CA ASN A 277 -14.35 -14.18 -21.72
C ASN A 277 -13.90 -13.53 -20.40
N MET A 278 -13.39 -14.33 -19.47
CA MET A 278 -12.89 -13.84 -18.17
C MET A 278 -11.38 -13.64 -18.27
N VAL A 279 -10.92 -12.38 -18.27
CA VAL A 279 -9.50 -12.03 -18.39
C VAL A 279 -9.04 -11.36 -17.09
N THR A 280 -7.84 -11.72 -16.65
CA THR A 280 -7.20 -11.10 -15.48
C THR A 280 -6.35 -9.93 -15.95
N MET A 281 -6.70 -8.73 -15.50
CA MET A 281 -5.91 -7.51 -15.62
C MET A 281 -5.02 -7.37 -14.39
N VAL A 282 -3.71 -7.23 -14.57
CA VAL A 282 -2.74 -7.04 -13.48
C VAL A 282 -2.18 -5.63 -13.59
N LEU A 283 -2.58 -4.76 -12.67
CA LEU A 283 -2.06 -3.40 -12.56
C LEU A 283 -0.65 -3.42 -11.97
N ASN A 284 0.20 -2.53 -12.47
CA ASN A 284 1.58 -2.33 -12.03
C ASN A 284 2.42 -3.62 -12.06
N ASP A 285 2.21 -4.47 -13.06
CA ASP A 285 2.90 -5.75 -13.17
C ASP A 285 4.42 -5.57 -13.39
N PRO A 286 5.27 -5.98 -12.42
CA PRO A 286 6.70 -5.65 -12.40
C PRO A 286 7.51 -6.40 -13.44
N THR A 287 6.99 -7.49 -14.00
CA THR A 287 7.75 -8.39 -14.87
C THR A 287 7.15 -8.48 -16.25
N LEU A 288 8.00 -8.39 -17.27
CA LEU A 288 7.66 -8.70 -18.65
C LEU A 288 7.59 -10.23 -18.86
N PRO A 289 6.96 -10.71 -19.95
CA PRO A 289 6.87 -12.15 -20.25
C PRO A 289 8.22 -12.88 -20.37
N ASP A 290 9.31 -12.17 -20.62
CA ASP A 290 10.68 -12.71 -20.66
C ASP A 290 11.37 -12.78 -19.28
N GLY A 291 10.70 -12.30 -18.23
CA GLY A 291 11.18 -12.27 -16.85
C GLY A 291 12.00 -11.03 -16.47
N THR A 292 12.21 -10.08 -17.39
CA THR A 292 12.88 -8.80 -17.09
C THR A 292 11.94 -7.83 -16.36
N GLU A 293 12.51 -6.85 -15.63
CA GLU A 293 11.70 -5.81 -14.97
C GLU A 293 11.09 -4.87 -16.01
N ASP A 294 9.81 -4.56 -15.86
CA ASP A 294 9.14 -3.55 -16.67
C ASP A 294 9.68 -2.14 -16.32
N PRO A 295 10.15 -1.34 -17.30
CA PRO A 295 10.73 -0.03 -17.01
C PRO A 295 9.75 0.98 -16.40
N TYR A 296 8.44 0.75 -16.56
CA TYR A 296 7.37 1.59 -16.01
C TYR A 296 6.82 1.05 -14.68
N TYR A 297 7.37 -0.04 -14.16
CA TYR A 297 7.02 -0.53 -12.83
C TYR A 297 7.29 0.54 -11.76
N ASN A 298 6.25 0.87 -10.99
CA ASN A 298 6.35 1.78 -9.87
C ASN A 298 6.38 0.98 -8.54
N PRO A 299 7.54 0.84 -7.88
CA PRO A 299 7.65 0.06 -6.64
C PRO A 299 7.00 0.73 -5.42
N LEU A 300 6.44 1.93 -5.57
CA LEU A 300 5.68 2.61 -4.50
C LEU A 300 4.21 2.19 -4.46
N LEU A 301 3.73 1.42 -5.44
CA LEU A 301 2.34 0.99 -5.58
C LEU A 301 2.23 -0.54 -5.55
N SER A 302 1.08 -1.06 -5.10
CA SER A 302 0.80 -2.49 -5.09
C SER A 302 0.69 -3.08 -6.50
N VAL A 303 1.00 -4.37 -6.64
CA VAL A 303 0.67 -5.16 -7.84
C VAL A 303 -0.72 -5.74 -7.65
N THR A 304 -1.71 -5.28 -8.42
CA THR A 304 -3.13 -5.58 -8.14
C THR A 304 -3.79 -6.33 -9.31
N PRO A 305 -4.14 -7.62 -9.14
CA PRO A 305 -4.91 -8.36 -10.13
C PRO A 305 -6.43 -8.14 -9.99
N TRP A 306 -7.11 -7.95 -11.12
CA TRP A 306 -8.57 -7.81 -11.25
C TRP A 306 -9.08 -8.72 -12.37
N THR A 307 -10.15 -9.47 -12.12
CA THR A 307 -10.76 -10.35 -13.14
C THR A 307 -12.11 -9.79 -13.56
N PHE A 308 -12.23 -9.44 -14.85
CA PHE A 308 -13.45 -8.86 -15.42
C PHE A 308 -14.01 -9.72 -16.55
N GLN A 309 -15.29 -9.48 -16.86
CA GLN A 309 -16.04 -10.08 -17.96
C GLN A 309 -15.94 -9.23 -19.24
N TYR A 310 -15.67 -9.90 -20.36
CA TYR A 310 -15.54 -9.28 -21.67
C TYR A 310 -16.48 -9.95 -22.68
N TYR A 311 -17.44 -9.17 -23.19
CA TYR A 311 -18.46 -9.61 -24.13
C TYR A 311 -18.22 -9.08 -25.55
N PRO A 312 -18.68 -9.80 -26.59
CA PRO A 312 -18.56 -9.32 -27.96
C PRO A 312 -19.24 -7.97 -28.16
N GLY A 313 -18.49 -6.97 -28.65
CA GLY A 313 -19.04 -5.66 -28.99
C GLY A 313 -19.44 -4.76 -27.83
N VAL A 314 -19.14 -5.16 -26.59
CA VAL A 314 -19.41 -4.40 -25.37
C VAL A 314 -18.14 -3.70 -24.91
N THR A 315 -18.30 -2.46 -24.44
CA THR A 315 -17.26 -1.75 -23.67
C THR A 315 -17.43 -2.10 -22.20
N THR A 316 -16.44 -2.78 -21.63
CA THR A 316 -16.33 -2.98 -20.18
C THR A 316 -15.68 -1.73 -19.58
N TYR A 317 -16.45 -0.97 -18.82
CA TYR A 317 -15.93 0.12 -18.00
C TYR A 317 -15.38 -0.47 -16.71
N THR A 318 -14.13 -0.15 -16.38
CA THR A 318 -13.45 -0.73 -15.22
C THR A 318 -12.92 0.37 -14.32
N ASP A 319 -13.48 0.44 -13.12
CA ASP A 319 -12.88 1.13 -11.97
C ASP A 319 -11.87 0.16 -11.33
N THR A 320 -10.59 0.54 -11.31
CA THR A 320 -9.50 -0.38 -10.96
C THR A 320 -8.58 0.18 -9.88
N PRO A 321 -8.94 0.00 -8.60
CA PRO A 321 -8.14 0.53 -7.52
C PRO A 321 -6.85 -0.24 -7.32
N LEU A 322 -5.83 0.51 -6.92
CA LEU A 322 -4.62 0.02 -6.28
C LEU A 322 -4.35 0.82 -5.01
N VAL A 323 -3.41 0.33 -4.21
CA VAL A 323 -3.06 0.98 -2.95
C VAL A 323 -1.57 1.34 -2.90
N PRO A 324 -1.19 2.38 -2.14
CA PRO A 324 0.20 2.67 -1.82
C PRO A 324 0.86 1.49 -1.12
N LEU A 325 2.11 1.22 -1.50
CA LEU A 325 3.02 0.31 -0.80
C LEU A 325 4.03 1.07 0.06
N ALA A 326 4.23 2.37 -0.20
CA ALA A 326 5.22 3.21 0.47
C ALA A 326 4.61 4.57 0.84
N ALA A 327 5.22 5.24 1.82
CA ALA A 327 4.77 6.55 2.28
C ALA A 327 4.84 7.60 1.15
N PHE A 328 3.92 8.55 1.19
CA PHE A 328 3.72 9.70 0.31
C PHE A 328 3.39 9.37 -1.16
N ALA A 329 3.27 8.08 -1.50
CA ALA A 329 2.73 7.67 -2.80
C ALA A 329 1.25 8.04 -2.96
N SER A 330 0.52 8.24 -1.84
CA SER A 330 -0.82 8.85 -1.77
C SER A 330 -0.86 10.31 -2.26
N ALA A 331 0.29 11.00 -2.29
CA ALA A 331 0.42 12.39 -2.73
C ALA A 331 1.26 12.54 -4.01
N ASN A 332 1.55 11.43 -4.70
CA ASN A 332 2.45 11.35 -5.87
C ASN A 332 3.86 11.91 -5.59
N LEU A 333 4.34 11.79 -4.35
CA LEU A 333 5.69 12.20 -3.96
C LEU A 333 6.58 10.98 -3.78
N VAL A 334 7.83 11.12 -4.22
CA VAL A 334 8.85 10.10 -4.06
C VAL A 334 9.75 10.50 -2.90
N ILE A 335 9.71 9.71 -1.83
CA ILE A 335 10.68 9.88 -0.75
C ILE A 335 12.00 9.21 -1.06
N ASP A 336 13.10 9.94 -0.80
CA ASP A 336 14.43 9.36 -0.83
C ASP A 336 14.68 8.52 0.44
N THR A 337 14.69 7.21 0.25
CA THR A 337 15.05 6.24 1.30
C THR A 337 16.33 5.50 0.94
N GLU A 338 16.98 5.88 -0.16
CA GLU A 338 18.24 5.30 -0.59
C GLU A 338 19.39 6.16 -0.04
N PRO A 339 20.59 5.59 0.16
CA PRO A 339 21.71 6.37 0.64
C PRO A 339 22.02 7.53 -0.32
N PRO A 340 22.60 8.65 0.17
CA PRO A 340 23.12 9.70 -0.70
C PRO A 340 24.13 9.16 -1.71
N ASP A 341 24.29 9.84 -2.86
CA ASP A 341 25.30 9.49 -3.85
C ASP A 341 26.70 9.47 -3.22
N GLN A 342 27.57 8.54 -3.66
CA GLN A 342 28.91 8.30 -3.11
C GLN A 342 28.93 7.74 -1.67
N THR A 343 27.82 7.19 -1.17
CA THR A 343 27.80 6.41 0.08
C THR A 343 28.22 4.97 -0.20
N PRO A 344 29.19 4.39 0.54
CA PRO A 344 29.58 2.99 0.31
C PRO A 344 28.42 2.05 0.70
N VAL A 345 28.11 1.07 -0.16
CA VAL A 345 27.14 -0.01 0.17
C VAL A 345 27.80 -1.35 -0.08
N ILE A 346 27.78 -2.21 0.94
CA ILE A 346 28.31 -3.57 0.85
C ILE A 346 27.32 -4.43 0.06
N ALA A 347 27.76 -4.95 -1.08
CA ALA A 347 27.04 -5.99 -1.81
C ALA A 347 27.19 -7.34 -1.09
N SER A 348 28.43 -7.73 -0.79
CA SER A 348 28.71 -8.99 -0.10
C SER A 348 30.02 -8.96 0.67
N VAL A 349 30.07 -9.74 1.76
CA VAL A 349 31.29 -10.11 2.47
C VAL A 349 31.49 -11.62 2.34
N LEU A 350 32.66 -12.02 1.85
CA LEU A 350 33.03 -13.42 1.70
C LEU A 350 34.30 -13.71 2.50
N GLY A 351 34.26 -14.79 3.27
CA GLY A 351 35.42 -15.31 3.94
C GLY A 351 36.23 -16.28 3.07
N PRO A 352 37.49 -16.54 3.40
CA PRO A 352 38.37 -17.40 2.60
C PRO A 352 38.04 -18.90 2.71
N GLU A 353 37.02 -19.29 3.48
CA GLU A 353 36.57 -20.67 3.69
C GLU A 353 35.32 -21.03 2.89
N SER A 354 34.54 -20.03 2.45
CA SER A 354 33.25 -20.24 1.82
C SER A 354 32.99 -19.17 0.78
N GLU A 355 32.78 -19.59 -0.47
CA GLU A 355 32.22 -18.72 -1.52
C GLU A 355 30.74 -18.38 -1.24
N ALA A 356 30.13 -18.98 -0.19
CA ALA A 356 28.72 -18.82 0.14
C ALA A 356 28.42 -17.80 1.24
N GLY A 357 29.42 -17.18 1.90
CA GLY A 357 29.12 -16.10 2.86
C GLY A 357 30.24 -15.69 3.84
N PRO A 358 29.90 -14.83 4.82
CA PRO A 358 30.84 -14.18 5.73
C PRO A 358 31.20 -15.10 6.90
N LEU A 359 32.10 -16.05 6.65
CA LEU A 359 32.60 -17.01 7.63
C LEU A 359 34.12 -16.97 7.73
N LEU A 360 34.63 -17.00 8.95
CA LEU A 360 36.03 -17.29 9.24
C LEU A 360 36.14 -18.44 10.24
N CYS A 361 36.94 -19.46 9.90
CA CYS A 361 37.16 -20.59 10.81
C CYS A 361 38.29 -20.26 11.79
N SER A 362 37.99 -20.26 13.09
CA SER A 362 38.95 -19.92 14.16
C SER A 362 40.17 -20.85 14.26
N THR A 363 40.15 -21.97 13.55
CA THR A 363 41.24 -22.96 13.48
C THR A 363 42.30 -22.62 12.42
N ARG A 364 42.13 -21.54 11.63
CA ARG A 364 43.13 -21.12 10.66
C ARG A 364 44.31 -20.36 11.30
N PRO A 365 45.53 -20.52 10.75
CA PRO A 365 46.69 -19.74 11.15
C PRO A 365 46.53 -18.26 10.77
N HIS A 366 47.18 -17.38 11.53
CA HIS A 366 47.06 -15.92 11.56
C HIS A 366 47.00 -15.22 10.19
N GLY A 367 46.20 -14.15 10.08
CA GLY A 367 46.21 -13.25 8.92
C GLY A 367 45.24 -13.62 7.80
N SER A 368 44.07 -14.20 8.11
CA SER A 368 43.07 -14.54 7.11
C SER A 368 42.39 -13.29 6.53
N THR A 369 42.35 -13.23 5.20
CA THR A 369 41.81 -12.11 4.43
C THR A 369 40.36 -12.38 4.05
N ILE A 370 39.47 -11.42 4.30
CA ILE A 370 38.09 -11.40 3.79
C ILE A 370 38.02 -10.54 2.52
N THR A 371 37.06 -10.85 1.66
CA THR A 371 36.75 -10.05 0.45
C THR A 371 35.42 -9.34 0.66
N ILE A 372 35.43 -8.02 0.50
CA ILE A 372 34.25 -7.17 0.58
C ILE A 372 34.01 -6.59 -0.81
N THR A 373 32.80 -6.75 -1.34
CA THR A 373 32.42 -6.24 -2.67
C THR A 373 31.36 -5.16 -2.51
N SER A 374 31.47 -4.06 -3.27
CA SER A 374 30.51 -2.96 -3.28
C SER A 374 29.37 -3.20 -4.25
N VAL A 375 28.27 -2.47 -4.08
CA VAL A 375 27.15 -2.49 -5.04
C VAL A 375 27.54 -1.81 -6.36
N GLY A 376 28.38 -0.77 -6.33
CA GLY A 376 28.70 0.05 -7.49
C GLY A 376 27.53 0.93 -7.92
N ASP A 377 27.34 1.11 -9.23
CA ASP A 377 26.24 1.94 -9.76
C ASP A 377 24.88 1.26 -9.63
N LYS A 378 23.91 1.97 -9.03
CA LYS A 378 22.53 1.50 -8.84
C LYS A 378 21.54 2.53 -9.35
N LEU A 379 20.52 2.07 -10.08
CA LEU A 379 19.33 2.88 -10.38
C LEU A 379 18.44 2.96 -9.14
N VAL A 380 18.14 4.18 -8.70
CA VAL A 380 17.26 4.48 -7.58
C VAL A 380 16.11 5.38 -8.02
N LEU A 381 15.03 5.40 -7.26
CA LEU A 381 13.94 6.35 -7.48
C LEU A 381 14.47 7.77 -7.33
N ASN A 382 14.02 8.66 -8.20
CA ASN A 382 14.40 10.06 -8.16
C ASN A 382 13.44 10.84 -7.24
N PRO A 383 13.90 11.38 -6.11
CA PRO A 383 13.04 12.19 -5.22
C PRO A 383 12.58 13.50 -5.88
N ASP A 384 13.32 13.99 -6.87
CA ASP A 384 12.97 15.19 -7.65
C ASP A 384 12.13 14.85 -8.89
N TRP A 385 11.58 13.62 -8.98
CA TRP A 385 10.74 13.24 -10.10
C TRP A 385 9.41 13.98 -10.06
N ASP A 386 9.16 14.77 -11.10
CA ASP A 386 7.86 15.35 -11.40
C ASP A 386 7.30 14.76 -12.71
N PRO A 387 6.16 14.03 -12.70
CA PRO A 387 5.53 13.51 -13.91
C PRO A 387 5.01 14.58 -14.86
N GLN A 388 4.87 15.84 -14.41
CA GLN A 388 4.35 16.95 -15.22
C GLN A 388 5.46 17.64 -16.03
N VAL A 389 6.74 17.42 -15.68
CA VAL A 389 7.88 18.02 -16.35
C VAL A 389 8.41 17.07 -17.43
N ALA A 390 8.24 17.44 -18.70
CA ALA A 390 8.75 16.66 -19.83
C ALA A 390 10.27 16.40 -19.71
N GLY A 391 10.68 15.12 -19.75
CA GLY A 391 12.08 14.71 -19.61
C GLY A 391 12.54 14.47 -18.16
N SER A 392 11.68 14.72 -17.17
CA SER A 392 11.88 14.28 -15.78
C SER A 392 12.07 12.77 -15.73
N LYS A 393 13.11 12.32 -15.00
CA LYS A 393 13.46 10.90 -14.91
C LYS A 393 12.90 10.31 -13.62
N PHE A 394 12.15 9.22 -13.75
CA PHE A 394 11.62 8.48 -12.60
C PHE A 394 12.72 7.78 -11.78
N LYS A 395 13.78 7.32 -12.46
CA LYS A 395 14.97 6.73 -11.83
C LYS A 395 16.23 7.50 -12.20
N ILE A 396 17.15 7.65 -11.24
CA ILE A 396 18.49 8.23 -11.41
C ILE A 396 19.55 7.22 -10.98
N THR A 397 20.76 7.33 -11.52
CA THR A 397 21.89 6.49 -11.11
C THR A 397 22.60 7.13 -9.93
N ARG A 398 22.86 6.35 -8.87
CA ARG A 398 23.77 6.69 -7.78
C ARG A 398 24.90 5.67 -7.70
N HIS A 399 26.06 6.16 -7.30
CA HIS A 399 27.29 5.39 -7.19
C HIS A 399 27.54 4.98 -5.74
N TYR A 400 27.43 3.67 -5.47
CA TYR A 400 27.59 3.07 -4.15
C TYR A 400 28.86 2.23 -3.99
N GLY A 401 29.88 2.56 -4.77
CA GLY A 401 31.22 2.00 -4.65
C GLY A 401 31.95 2.44 -3.37
N PHE A 402 33.13 1.88 -3.12
CA PHE A 402 33.99 2.25 -2.00
C PHE A 402 34.90 3.45 -2.29
N GLY A 403 34.91 3.95 -3.54
CA GLY A 403 35.81 5.01 -3.99
C GLY A 403 37.25 4.52 -4.17
N ASP A 404 38.07 5.35 -4.83
CA ASP A 404 39.47 5.01 -5.12
C ASP A 404 40.45 5.43 -4.01
N ILE A 405 39.99 6.20 -3.02
CA ILE A 405 40.80 6.60 -1.86
C ILE A 405 40.57 5.62 -0.72
N THR A 406 41.64 4.94 -0.30
CA THR A 406 41.62 3.98 0.79
C THR A 406 41.07 4.60 2.08
N GLY A 407 39.99 4.02 2.59
CA GLY A 407 39.42 4.38 3.88
C GLY A 407 39.67 3.32 4.94
N TRP A 408 38.64 3.00 5.73
CA TRP A 408 38.73 2.08 6.85
C TRP A 408 37.67 0.98 6.78
N VAL A 409 38.02 -0.20 7.31
CA VAL A 409 37.09 -1.30 7.53
C VAL A 409 37.12 -1.65 9.00
N THR A 410 35.96 -1.83 9.62
CA THR A 410 35.85 -2.25 11.02
C THR A 410 35.05 -3.54 11.17
N LEU A 411 35.36 -4.30 12.20
CA LEU A 411 34.65 -5.50 12.64
C LEU A 411 34.25 -5.33 14.10
N GLY A 412 32.96 -5.11 14.37
CA GLY A 412 32.48 -4.82 15.73
C GLY A 412 33.18 -3.62 16.37
N GLY A 413 33.54 -2.61 15.57
CA GLY A 413 34.31 -1.44 15.99
C GLY A 413 35.84 -1.61 15.99
N VAL A 414 36.36 -2.83 15.81
CA VAL A 414 37.81 -3.08 15.70
C VAL A 414 38.29 -2.84 14.27
N LEU A 415 39.30 -1.99 14.07
CA LEU A 415 39.89 -1.74 12.76
C LEU A 415 40.56 -2.99 12.17
N LEU A 416 40.27 -3.27 10.89
CA LEU A 416 40.94 -4.30 10.11
C LEU A 416 42.13 -3.74 9.33
N THR A 417 43.10 -4.61 9.00
CA THR A 417 44.22 -4.21 8.12
C THR A 417 43.76 -4.31 6.67
N VAL A 418 43.76 -3.21 5.92
CA VAL A 418 43.40 -3.22 4.49
C VAL A 418 44.61 -3.63 3.66
N GLU A 419 44.49 -4.73 2.91
CA GLU A 419 45.53 -5.25 2.01
C GLU A 419 45.43 -4.64 0.61
N SER A 420 44.20 -4.49 0.11
CA SER A 420 43.92 -3.83 -1.15
C SER A 420 42.58 -3.10 -1.07
N TRP A 421 42.48 -2.01 -1.82
CA TRP A 421 41.29 -1.17 -1.89
C TRP A 421 41.08 -0.73 -3.33
N SER A 422 39.84 -0.82 -3.79
CA SER A 422 39.36 -0.26 -5.04
C SER A 422 37.89 0.12 -4.85
N ASP A 423 37.34 0.86 -5.80
CA ASP A 423 35.93 1.20 -5.78
C ASP A 423 34.99 -0.02 -5.72
N HIS A 424 35.38 -1.13 -6.36
CA HIS A 424 34.57 -2.34 -6.45
C HIS A 424 34.81 -3.32 -5.28
N GLN A 425 36.04 -3.39 -4.77
CA GLN A 425 36.47 -4.47 -3.89
C GLN A 425 37.52 -4.03 -2.88
N ILE A 426 37.40 -4.57 -1.66
CA ILE A 426 38.38 -4.46 -0.57
C ILE A 426 38.80 -5.86 -0.14
N MET A 427 40.10 -6.05 0.05
CA MET A 427 40.66 -7.19 0.78
C MET A 427 41.16 -6.72 2.13
N ALA A 428 40.67 -7.32 3.22
CA ALA A 428 41.01 -6.92 4.58
C ALA A 428 41.40 -8.11 5.45
N THR A 429 42.49 -7.99 6.20
CA THR A 429 42.95 -9.00 7.15
C THR A 429 42.24 -8.86 8.49
N VAL A 430 41.69 -9.96 8.99
CA VAL A 430 41.05 -10.01 10.32
C VAL A 430 42.13 -10.26 11.40
N PRO A 431 42.25 -9.41 12.42
CA PRO A 431 43.22 -9.63 13.49
C PRO A 431 42.81 -10.80 14.37
N GLU A 432 43.78 -11.49 14.95
CA GLU A 432 43.53 -12.69 15.77
C GLU A 432 42.63 -12.46 16.98
N SER A 433 42.69 -11.26 17.57
CA SER A 433 41.90 -10.88 18.73
C SER A 433 40.43 -10.60 18.39
N ALA A 434 40.07 -10.61 17.10
CA ALA A 434 38.70 -10.32 16.70
C ALA A 434 37.76 -11.49 17.03
N SER A 435 36.54 -11.14 17.44
CA SER A 435 35.41 -12.05 17.56
C SER A 435 34.41 -11.80 16.44
N THR A 436 33.38 -12.66 16.36
CA THR A 436 32.19 -12.39 15.53
C THR A 436 31.70 -10.95 15.76
N GLY A 437 31.37 -10.27 14.68
CA GLY A 437 30.91 -8.89 14.73
C GLY A 437 30.47 -8.36 13.37
N ARG A 438 29.94 -7.14 13.35
CA ARG A 438 29.47 -6.47 12.13
C ARG A 438 30.62 -5.84 11.37
N ILE A 439 30.72 -6.12 10.06
CA ILE A 439 31.61 -5.45 9.12
C ILE A 439 30.99 -4.14 8.67
N MET A 440 31.74 -3.04 8.76
CA MET A 440 31.40 -1.71 8.23
C MET A 440 32.54 -1.17 7.38
N VAL A 441 32.21 -0.39 6.35
CA VAL A 441 33.19 0.27 5.46
C VAL A 441 33.00 1.77 5.51
N ILE A 442 34.10 2.52 5.64
CA ILE A 442 34.15 3.98 5.64
C ILE A 442 35.06 4.41 4.48
N ARG A 443 34.58 5.26 3.57
CA ARG A 443 35.39 5.72 2.44
C ARG A 443 36.48 6.71 2.87
N GLY A 444 37.62 6.69 2.20
CA GLY A 444 38.72 7.62 2.49
C GLY A 444 38.58 9.01 1.87
N ASP A 445 37.74 9.17 0.86
CA ASP A 445 37.54 10.43 0.14
C ASP A 445 36.53 11.37 0.80
N ASN A 446 35.45 10.84 1.37
CA ASN A 446 34.37 11.62 1.99
C ASN A 446 34.09 11.27 3.46
N GLY A 447 34.68 10.19 4.00
CA GLY A 447 34.50 9.77 5.39
C GLY A 447 33.12 9.17 5.70
N ILE A 448 32.28 8.92 4.70
CA ILE A 448 30.93 8.35 4.89
C ILE A 448 31.03 6.85 5.13
N SER A 449 30.28 6.35 6.12
CA SER A 449 30.15 4.92 6.45
C SER A 449 28.97 4.26 5.74
N THR A 450 29.04 2.94 5.56
CA THR A 450 27.89 2.10 5.18
C THR A 450 26.72 2.27 6.17
N GLU A 451 25.48 2.33 5.70
CA GLU A 451 24.27 2.42 6.57
C GLU A 451 24.00 1.12 7.34
N ILE A 452 24.11 -0.02 6.66
CA ILE A 452 23.98 -1.37 7.24
C ILE A 452 25.23 -2.19 6.94
N GLY A 453 25.58 -3.11 7.84
CA GLY A 453 26.76 -3.95 7.73
C GLY A 453 26.43 -5.38 7.30
N VAL A 454 27.38 -6.28 7.55
CA VAL A 454 27.19 -7.74 7.43
C VAL A 454 27.89 -8.41 8.61
N THR A 455 27.27 -9.38 9.26
CA THR A 455 27.93 -10.08 10.38
C THR A 455 29.00 -11.04 9.85
N LEU A 456 30.27 -10.86 10.24
CA LEU A 456 31.30 -11.88 10.00
C LEU A 456 31.29 -12.89 11.14
N ASN A 457 30.96 -14.14 10.86
CA ASN A 457 30.99 -15.22 11.84
C ASN A 457 32.40 -15.78 12.00
N ILE A 458 33.00 -15.60 13.18
CA ILE A 458 34.27 -16.23 13.56
C ILE A 458 33.97 -17.41 14.49
N VAL A 459 33.98 -18.62 13.95
CA VAL A 459 33.53 -19.83 14.67
C VAL A 459 34.49 -21.00 14.52
N ASN A 460 34.42 -21.96 15.44
CA ASN A 460 35.14 -23.22 15.28
C ASN A 460 34.36 -24.15 14.33
N CYS A 461 34.72 -24.14 13.05
CA CYS A 461 34.08 -24.93 12.00
C CYS A 461 34.20 -26.46 12.17
N ALA A 462 35.07 -26.95 13.05
CA ALA A 462 35.10 -28.38 13.39
C ALA A 462 33.93 -28.79 14.31
N THR A 463 33.33 -27.83 15.02
CA THR A 463 32.25 -28.06 15.98
C THR A 463 30.96 -27.33 15.62
N THR A 464 31.03 -26.27 14.83
CA THR A 464 29.88 -25.55 14.31
C THR A 464 29.43 -26.20 13.01
N ASN A 465 28.17 -26.60 12.96
CA ASN A 465 27.54 -27.07 11.74
C ASN A 465 27.32 -25.89 10.79
N VAL A 466 28.09 -25.84 9.70
CA VAL A 466 28.01 -24.82 8.66
C VAL A 466 27.49 -25.47 7.39
N VAL A 467 26.53 -24.82 6.74
CA VAL A 467 25.87 -25.28 5.52
C VAL A 467 25.85 -24.13 4.50
N ALA A 468 26.12 -24.43 3.22
CA ALA A 468 26.14 -23.45 2.13
C ALA A 468 24.96 -23.60 1.15
N VAL A 469 24.44 -22.47 0.66
CA VAL A 469 23.33 -22.37 -0.31
C VAL A 469 23.61 -21.30 -1.39
N PRO A 470 23.74 -21.65 -2.69
CA PRO A 470 23.87 -23.01 -3.20
C PRO A 470 25.20 -23.63 -2.78
N GLY A 471 25.28 -24.95 -2.82
CA GLY A 471 26.46 -25.70 -2.44
C GLY A 471 26.03 -27.06 -1.92
N ASP A 472 25.90 -27.17 -0.60
CA ASP A 472 25.39 -28.37 0.07
C ASP A 472 23.91 -28.62 -0.27
N PHE A 473 23.14 -27.55 -0.46
CA PHE A 473 21.73 -27.60 -0.84
C PHE A 473 21.42 -26.63 -1.98
N SER A 474 20.39 -26.97 -2.77
CA SER A 474 19.98 -26.16 -3.92
C SER A 474 19.07 -24.98 -3.55
N THR A 475 18.42 -25.00 -2.39
CA THR A 475 17.49 -23.95 -1.93
C THR A 475 17.64 -23.76 -0.42
N ILE A 476 17.21 -22.59 0.07
CA ILE A 476 17.27 -22.25 1.49
C ILE A 476 16.35 -23.20 2.28
N GLN A 477 15.14 -23.44 1.79
CA GLN A 477 14.19 -24.32 2.47
C GLN A 477 14.75 -25.74 2.65
N ARG A 478 15.44 -26.28 1.63
CA ARG A 478 16.04 -27.62 1.73
C ARG A 478 17.16 -27.70 2.76
N ALA A 479 17.95 -26.64 2.92
CA ALA A 479 18.98 -26.58 3.96
C ALA A 479 18.36 -26.59 5.36
N ILE A 480 17.26 -25.87 5.58
CA ILE A 480 16.53 -25.87 6.86
C ILE A 480 15.89 -27.24 7.12
N ASP A 481 15.24 -27.84 6.13
CA ASP A 481 14.55 -29.12 6.26
C ASP A 481 15.50 -30.27 6.62
N ALA A 482 16.75 -30.19 6.16
CA ALA A 482 17.73 -31.27 6.28
C ALA A 482 17.89 -31.76 7.74
N PRO A 483 17.80 -33.08 8.01
CA PRO A 483 18.01 -33.62 9.35
C PRO A 483 19.41 -33.35 9.91
N THR A 484 20.39 -33.12 9.03
CA THR A 484 21.76 -32.75 9.37
C THR A 484 21.88 -31.32 9.87
N THR A 485 20.91 -30.44 9.57
CA THR A 485 20.88 -29.05 10.02
C THR A 485 20.12 -28.96 11.34
N GLY A 486 20.89 -28.95 12.44
CA GLY A 486 20.39 -28.90 13.82
C GLY A 486 20.34 -27.49 14.42
N ALA A 487 19.93 -27.39 15.69
CA ALA A 487 19.91 -26.13 16.43
C ALA A 487 21.30 -25.47 16.48
N GLY A 488 21.36 -24.15 16.23
CA GLY A 488 22.58 -23.35 16.18
C GLY A 488 23.42 -23.48 14.90
N ALA A 489 22.99 -24.31 13.95
CA ALA A 489 23.64 -24.42 12.64
C ALA A 489 23.66 -23.06 11.92
N LEU A 490 24.74 -22.78 11.22
CA LEU A 490 24.93 -21.58 10.40
C LEU A 490 24.66 -21.95 8.94
N ILE A 491 23.59 -21.40 8.37
CA ILE A 491 23.23 -21.55 6.96
C ILE A 491 23.68 -20.28 6.25
N LEU A 492 24.74 -20.39 5.46
CA LEU A 492 25.28 -19.31 4.63
C LEU A 492 24.63 -19.36 3.26
N VAL A 493 24.10 -18.22 2.84
CA VAL A 493 23.44 -18.03 1.55
C VAL A 493 24.29 -17.09 0.70
N ALA A 494 24.76 -17.61 -0.43
CA ALA A 494 25.62 -16.90 -1.35
C ALA A 494 24.93 -15.68 -1.97
N PRO A 495 25.67 -14.79 -2.64
CA PRO A 495 25.09 -13.77 -3.50
C PRO A 495 24.18 -14.41 -4.57
N GLY A 496 22.96 -13.89 -4.74
CA GLY A 496 21.98 -14.41 -5.68
C GLY A 496 20.54 -14.00 -5.34
N ALA A 497 19.63 -14.23 -6.28
CA ALA A 497 18.20 -14.04 -6.10
C ALA A 497 17.50 -15.38 -5.88
N TYR A 498 16.84 -15.53 -4.73
CA TYR A 498 16.18 -16.75 -4.27
C TYR A 498 14.66 -16.51 -4.24
N ASN A 499 13.92 -17.15 -5.15
CA ASN A 499 12.46 -17.03 -5.23
C ASN A 499 11.78 -18.04 -4.28
N GLU A 500 11.81 -17.74 -2.98
CA GLU A 500 11.30 -18.61 -1.91
C GLU A 500 10.49 -17.83 -0.87
N ASN A 501 9.49 -18.46 -0.29
CA ASN A 501 8.86 -18.05 0.97
C ASN A 501 9.37 -19.00 2.06
N VAL A 502 10.43 -18.60 2.75
CA VAL A 502 11.22 -19.49 3.62
C VAL A 502 10.49 -19.74 4.93
N ILE A 503 10.43 -21.00 5.37
CA ILE A 503 9.93 -21.42 6.69
C ILE A 503 11.11 -21.83 7.55
N MET A 504 11.46 -20.97 8.51
CA MET A 504 12.47 -21.20 9.54
C MET A 504 11.80 -21.82 10.78
N ASN A 505 11.64 -23.14 10.75
CA ASN A 505 11.04 -23.92 11.84
C ASN A 505 12.07 -24.52 12.81
N LYS A 506 13.36 -24.22 12.64
CA LYS A 506 14.45 -24.66 13.52
C LYS A 506 15.23 -23.44 14.04
N PRO A 507 15.78 -23.47 15.26
CA PRO A 507 16.60 -22.37 15.79
C PRO A 507 17.99 -22.36 15.14
N VAL A 508 18.07 -21.94 13.88
CA VAL A 508 19.30 -21.82 13.08
C VAL A 508 19.73 -20.36 12.92
N ARG A 509 20.96 -20.13 12.49
CA ARG A 509 21.42 -18.81 12.02
C ARG A 509 21.34 -18.83 10.49
N LEU A 510 20.34 -18.17 9.95
CA LEU A 510 20.17 -17.99 8.51
C LEU A 510 20.84 -16.69 8.10
N GLN A 511 21.83 -16.75 7.23
CA GLN A 511 22.65 -15.60 6.91
C GLN A 511 22.95 -15.48 5.41
N GLY A 512 22.65 -14.32 4.85
CA GLY A 512 23.06 -13.91 3.52
C GLY A 512 24.47 -13.35 3.49
N SER A 513 25.04 -13.25 2.30
CA SER A 513 26.38 -12.68 2.12
C SER A 513 26.43 -11.16 2.27
N GLY A 514 25.26 -10.51 2.23
CA GLY A 514 25.06 -9.07 2.35
C GLY A 514 23.79 -8.66 1.63
N ALA A 515 23.05 -7.71 2.20
CA ALA A 515 21.75 -7.31 1.65
C ALA A 515 21.84 -6.77 0.22
N GLY A 516 22.98 -6.19 -0.17
CA GLY A 516 23.17 -5.70 -1.54
C GLY A 516 23.28 -6.79 -2.60
N ALA A 517 23.50 -8.06 -2.25
CA ALA A 517 23.66 -9.15 -3.22
C ALA A 517 22.89 -10.45 -2.92
N THR A 518 22.49 -10.71 -1.68
CA THR A 518 21.67 -11.90 -1.32
C THR A 518 20.22 -11.49 -1.14
N ILE A 519 19.38 -11.79 -2.13
CA ILE A 519 17.99 -11.35 -2.23
C ILE A 519 17.06 -12.55 -2.06
N ILE A 520 16.10 -12.46 -1.14
CA ILE A 520 14.93 -13.35 -1.11
C ILE A 520 13.75 -12.60 -1.72
N ASN A 521 13.30 -13.06 -2.89
CA ASN A 521 12.11 -12.58 -3.57
C ASN A 521 10.90 -13.43 -3.14
N ALA A 522 10.10 -12.84 -2.25
CA ALA A 522 9.00 -13.46 -1.55
C ALA A 522 7.66 -13.40 -2.31
N ASN A 523 7.67 -13.09 -3.61
CA ASN A 523 6.45 -13.08 -4.42
C ASN A 523 5.82 -14.48 -4.44
N PRO A 524 4.59 -14.69 -3.93
CA PRO A 524 3.98 -16.02 -3.85
C PRO A 524 3.42 -16.51 -5.20
N THR A 525 3.61 -15.76 -6.29
CA THR A 525 3.16 -16.12 -7.64
C THR A 525 4.21 -16.99 -8.37
N PRO A 526 3.82 -18.07 -9.07
CA PRO A 526 2.46 -18.55 -9.31
C PRO A 526 1.87 -19.31 -8.10
N THR A 527 0.55 -19.53 -8.09
CA THR A 527 -0.20 -20.05 -6.94
C THR A 527 0.32 -21.39 -6.40
N GLU A 528 1.00 -22.20 -7.20
CA GLU A 528 1.65 -23.44 -6.74
C GLU A 528 2.70 -23.19 -5.66
N ARG A 529 3.40 -22.05 -5.70
CA ARG A 529 4.36 -21.66 -4.64
C ARG A 529 3.63 -21.43 -3.32
N LEU A 530 2.50 -20.73 -3.35
CA LEU A 530 1.65 -20.51 -2.18
C LEU A 530 1.12 -21.85 -1.63
N GLN A 531 0.66 -22.76 -2.51
CA GLN A 531 0.17 -24.07 -2.08
C GLN A 531 1.27 -24.90 -1.37
N VAL A 532 2.49 -24.92 -1.89
CA VAL A 532 3.62 -25.61 -1.25
C VAL A 532 3.93 -25.03 0.14
N TRP A 533 3.78 -23.72 0.31
CA TRP A 533 3.94 -23.07 1.61
C TRP A 533 2.84 -23.49 2.60
N HIS A 534 1.57 -23.49 2.18
CA HIS A 534 0.47 -23.98 3.01
C HIS A 534 0.64 -25.45 3.39
N ASP A 535 0.98 -26.32 2.45
CA ASP A 535 1.17 -27.75 2.72
C ASP A 535 2.22 -27.97 3.82
N ARG A 536 3.34 -27.24 3.77
CA ARG A 536 4.40 -27.31 4.79
C ARG A 536 3.95 -26.87 6.17
N ILE A 537 3.06 -25.89 6.27
CA ILE A 537 2.59 -25.39 7.56
C ILE A 537 1.44 -26.25 8.09
N GLU A 538 0.46 -26.56 7.26
CA GLU A 538 -0.84 -27.07 7.67
C GLU A 538 -0.86 -28.59 7.86
N LEU A 539 -0.11 -29.33 7.05
CA LEU A 539 -0.07 -30.80 7.13
C LEU A 539 0.50 -31.26 8.48
N PRO A 540 0.05 -32.42 9.01
CA PRO A 540 0.63 -32.98 10.22
C PRO A 540 2.07 -33.47 9.99
N PRO A 541 2.90 -33.54 11.04
CA PRO A 541 4.20 -34.18 10.98
C PRO A 541 4.10 -35.64 10.44
N PRO A 542 5.08 -36.12 9.65
CA PRO A 542 6.33 -35.45 9.29
C PRO A 542 6.22 -34.52 8.06
N ASN A 543 5.05 -34.43 7.42
CA ASN A 543 4.90 -33.72 6.14
C ASN A 543 4.66 -32.21 6.30
N GLY A 544 4.37 -31.74 7.52
CA GLY A 544 4.25 -30.33 7.84
C GLY A 544 4.34 -30.05 9.34
N LEU A 545 3.94 -28.84 9.76
CA LEU A 545 4.09 -28.35 11.14
C LEU A 545 2.88 -28.59 12.05
N GLY A 546 1.77 -29.14 11.51
CA GLY A 546 0.52 -29.36 12.25
C GLY A 546 -0.38 -28.13 12.36
N GLY A 547 -0.23 -27.15 11.46
CA GLY A 547 -0.94 -25.88 11.45
C GLY A 547 -2.46 -26.02 11.39
N ALA A 548 -3.01 -26.99 10.64
CA ALA A 548 -4.47 -27.16 10.56
C ALA A 548 -5.11 -27.51 11.92
N ALA A 549 -4.41 -28.33 12.72
CA ALA A 549 -4.86 -28.67 14.07
C ALA A 549 -4.70 -27.50 15.04
N PHE A 550 -3.72 -26.62 14.82
CA PHE A 550 -3.52 -25.39 15.59
C PHE A 550 -4.58 -24.34 15.25
N ALA A 551 -4.87 -24.12 13.96
CA ALA A 551 -5.94 -23.25 13.49
C ALA A 551 -7.32 -23.70 14.02
N THR A 552 -7.57 -25.01 14.07
CA THR A 552 -8.80 -25.57 14.68
C THR A 552 -8.89 -25.20 16.17
N PHE A 553 -7.78 -25.27 16.91
CA PHE A 553 -7.74 -24.86 18.32
C PHE A 553 -8.04 -23.36 18.46
N LEU A 554 -7.42 -22.52 17.63
CA LEU A 554 -7.62 -21.07 17.66
C LEU A 554 -9.00 -20.61 17.16
N MET A 555 -9.79 -21.50 16.55
CA MET A 555 -11.06 -21.16 15.90
C MET A 555 -10.91 -20.12 14.78
N GLY A 556 -9.75 -20.12 14.12
CA GLY A 556 -9.38 -19.24 13.01
C GLY A 556 -8.06 -19.71 12.38
N ASN A 557 -7.84 -19.38 11.10
CA ASN A 557 -6.60 -19.77 10.42
C ASN A 557 -5.60 -18.59 10.39
N PRO A 558 -4.59 -18.59 11.29
CA PRO A 558 -3.57 -17.53 11.31
C PRO A 558 -2.69 -17.54 10.06
N PHE A 559 -2.61 -18.69 9.37
CA PHE A 559 -1.71 -18.90 8.23
C PHE A 559 -2.28 -18.36 6.92
N THR A 560 -3.61 -18.18 6.82
CA THR A 560 -4.24 -17.45 5.71
C THR A 560 -4.34 -15.95 5.97
N GLN A 561 -4.25 -15.52 7.24
CA GLN A 561 -4.35 -14.10 7.61
C GLN A 561 -3.05 -13.32 7.38
N ASN A 562 -1.90 -13.99 7.41
CA ASN A 562 -0.58 -13.38 7.14
C ASN A 562 0.29 -14.41 6.39
N GLU A 563 -0.15 -14.76 5.19
CA GLU A 563 0.40 -15.86 4.38
C GLU A 563 1.68 -15.48 3.63
N ALA A 564 2.55 -16.47 3.39
CA ALA A 564 3.73 -16.34 2.54
C ALA A 564 4.58 -15.07 2.78
N PRO A 565 5.08 -14.83 4.01
CA PRO A 565 6.12 -13.82 4.24
C PRO A 565 7.42 -14.23 3.51
N GLY A 566 8.39 -13.32 3.44
CA GLY A 566 9.74 -13.67 2.97
C GLY A 566 10.39 -14.74 3.85
N ILE A 567 10.35 -14.54 5.17
CA ILE A 567 10.77 -15.54 6.15
C ILE A 567 9.69 -15.69 7.23
N PHE A 568 9.11 -16.88 7.34
CA PHE A 568 8.22 -17.30 8.42
C PHE A 568 9.02 -18.02 9.51
N VAL A 569 9.04 -17.50 10.72
CA VAL A 569 9.77 -18.09 11.86
C VAL A 569 8.77 -18.64 12.87
N THR A 570 8.97 -19.89 13.28
CA THR A 570 8.20 -20.50 14.35
C THR A 570 9.02 -21.52 15.12
N GLY A 571 8.90 -21.50 16.44
CA GLY A 571 9.41 -22.56 17.32
C GLY A 571 8.31 -23.53 17.72
N GLN A 572 8.69 -24.51 18.54
CA GLN A 572 7.74 -25.43 19.16
C GLN A 572 6.79 -24.69 20.11
N THR A 573 5.48 -24.79 19.85
CA THR A 573 4.44 -24.19 20.70
C THR A 573 3.47 -25.26 21.20
N ALA A 574 3.37 -25.40 22.52
CA ALA A 574 2.46 -26.34 23.17
C ALA A 574 1.07 -25.72 23.32
N TYR A 575 0.02 -26.48 23.00
CA TYR A 575 -1.37 -26.02 23.14
C TYR A 575 -2.29 -27.18 23.56
N PRO A 576 -3.38 -26.90 24.31
CA PRO A 576 -4.32 -27.94 24.70
C PRO A 576 -5.19 -28.38 23.50
N GLY A 577 -5.70 -29.61 23.53
CA GLY A 577 -6.74 -30.06 22.60
C GLY A 577 -8.05 -29.30 22.82
N GLY A 578 -9.05 -29.53 21.97
CA GLY A 578 -10.30 -28.77 22.02
C GLY A 578 -10.18 -27.44 21.26
N THR A 579 -10.77 -26.37 21.79
CA THR A 579 -10.71 -25.02 21.21
C THR A 579 -10.27 -23.99 22.26
N VAL A 580 -9.91 -22.79 21.84
CA VAL A 580 -9.52 -21.69 22.73
C VAL A 580 -10.61 -21.34 23.75
N LEU A 581 -11.88 -21.50 23.38
CA LEU A 581 -13.03 -21.31 24.28
C LEU A 581 -13.26 -22.49 25.24
N ASN A 582 -12.92 -23.72 24.81
CA ASN A 582 -13.10 -24.94 25.59
C ASN A 582 -11.82 -25.79 25.55
N PRO A 583 -10.74 -25.36 26.22
CA PRO A 583 -9.47 -26.07 26.18
C PRO A 583 -9.56 -27.37 26.98
N ASN A 584 -9.01 -28.44 26.42
CA ASN A 584 -8.83 -29.73 27.09
C ASN A 584 -7.35 -29.91 27.48
N PRO A 585 -6.94 -29.50 28.70
CA PRO A 585 -5.55 -29.55 29.14
C PRO A 585 -5.01 -30.99 29.27
N ASN A 586 -5.88 -32.01 29.34
CA ASN A 586 -5.48 -33.41 29.41
C ASN A 586 -5.07 -34.01 28.05
N ASN A 587 -5.15 -33.22 26.96
CA ASN A 587 -4.77 -33.63 25.61
C ASN A 587 -3.79 -32.63 25.00
N PRO A 588 -2.51 -32.59 25.44
CA PRO A 588 -1.53 -31.66 24.92
C PRO A 588 -1.20 -31.97 23.45
N ARG A 589 -1.13 -30.90 22.65
CA ARG A 589 -0.71 -30.91 21.25
C ARG A 589 0.43 -29.92 21.05
N TYR A 590 1.11 -30.04 19.93
CA TYR A 590 2.27 -29.21 19.61
C TYR A 590 2.18 -28.73 18.16
N PHE A 591 2.41 -27.44 17.98
CA PHE A 591 2.75 -26.87 16.69
C PHE A 591 4.28 -26.89 16.56
N ASN A 592 4.79 -27.27 15.40
CA ASN A 592 6.24 -27.41 15.14
C ASN A 592 6.97 -28.25 16.22
N GLN A 593 6.47 -29.47 16.46
CA GLN A 593 7.02 -30.36 17.49
C GLN A 593 8.49 -30.72 17.24
N GLY A 594 9.33 -30.64 18.28
CA GLY A 594 10.72 -31.08 18.29
C GLY A 594 11.76 -29.96 18.12
N TYR A 595 11.33 -28.72 17.84
CA TYR A 595 12.23 -27.61 17.52
C TYR A 595 12.00 -26.37 18.40
N PRO A 596 12.23 -26.45 19.73
CA PRO A 596 12.10 -25.31 20.63
C PRO A 596 13.25 -24.31 20.44
N PHE A 597 12.93 -23.01 20.46
CA PHE A 597 13.92 -21.94 20.56
C PHE A 597 14.12 -21.67 22.05
N SER A 598 15.21 -22.17 22.62
CA SER A 598 15.44 -22.17 24.07
C SER A 598 16.70 -21.41 24.51
N VAL A 599 17.53 -20.98 23.56
CA VAL A 599 18.80 -20.31 23.81
C VAL A 599 18.79 -18.94 23.13
N GLN A 600 18.93 -17.88 23.93
CA GLN A 600 18.99 -16.51 23.44
C GLN A 600 20.16 -16.32 22.47
N GLY A 601 19.92 -15.68 21.31
CA GLY A 601 20.93 -15.42 20.29
C GLY A 601 21.39 -16.67 19.51
N GLN A 602 20.82 -17.86 19.76
CA GLN A 602 21.14 -19.06 18.97
C GLN A 602 20.56 -18.99 17.55
N ALA A 603 19.41 -18.33 17.40
CA ALA A 603 18.73 -18.18 16.12
C ALA A 603 18.88 -16.74 15.63
N ALA A 604 19.22 -16.57 14.35
CA ALA A 604 19.41 -15.25 13.75
C ALA A 604 18.99 -15.21 12.28
N ILE A 605 18.60 -14.03 11.81
CA ILE A 605 18.40 -13.69 10.40
C ILE A 605 19.28 -12.47 10.07
N ASP A 606 20.27 -12.65 9.22
CA ASP A 606 21.30 -11.63 8.92
C ASP A 606 21.59 -11.47 7.43
N GLY A 607 21.78 -10.24 6.96
CA GLY A 607 22.42 -9.98 5.68
C GLY A 607 21.58 -10.28 4.43
N PHE A 608 20.25 -10.21 4.52
CA PHE A 608 19.35 -10.39 3.37
C PHE A 608 18.73 -9.08 2.90
N ARG A 609 18.45 -9.00 1.60
CA ARG A 609 17.38 -8.14 1.08
C ARG A 609 16.11 -8.94 0.88
N LEU A 610 15.02 -8.49 1.49
CA LEU A 610 13.72 -9.17 1.51
C LEU A 610 12.68 -8.29 0.79
N LEU A 611 12.09 -8.79 -0.29
CA LEU A 611 11.12 -8.03 -1.10
C LEU A 611 10.03 -8.90 -1.74
N GLY A 612 8.93 -8.26 -2.15
CA GLY A 612 7.91 -8.86 -3.01
C GLY A 612 6.82 -9.67 -2.32
N SER A 613 6.81 -9.79 -0.98
CA SER A 613 5.67 -10.41 -0.29
C SER A 613 4.40 -9.58 -0.49
N LYS A 614 3.26 -10.26 -0.62
CA LYS A 614 1.96 -9.63 -0.90
C LYS A 614 1.00 -9.58 0.30
N ALA A 615 1.21 -10.46 1.29
CA ALA A 615 0.31 -10.62 2.43
C ALA A 615 1.00 -10.92 3.76
N GLY A 616 2.21 -11.49 3.78
CA GLY A 616 2.89 -11.91 5.00
C GLY A 616 3.91 -10.92 5.55
N GLY A 617 4.34 -9.95 4.72
CA GLY A 617 5.45 -9.03 5.02
C GLY A 617 6.83 -9.65 4.79
N GLY A 618 7.89 -8.92 5.16
CA GLY A 618 9.28 -9.36 5.02
C GLY A 618 9.63 -10.54 5.94
N ILE A 619 9.50 -10.34 7.26
CA ILE A 619 9.79 -11.35 8.28
C ILE A 619 8.59 -11.47 9.23
N TYR A 620 8.14 -12.69 9.46
CA TYR A 620 7.06 -12.98 10.41
C TYR A 620 7.51 -13.99 11.45
N ALA A 621 7.83 -13.53 12.66
CA ALA A 621 8.08 -14.36 13.83
C ALA A 621 6.76 -14.65 14.54
N PHE A 622 6.16 -15.81 14.25
CA PHE A 622 4.80 -16.13 14.67
C PHE A 622 4.71 -16.51 16.14
N THR A 623 5.31 -17.63 16.54
CA THR A 623 5.21 -18.14 17.91
C THR A 623 6.44 -18.97 18.28
N GLY A 624 6.81 -18.98 19.56
CA GLY A 624 7.86 -19.82 20.10
C GLY A 624 9.26 -19.47 19.60
N ALA A 625 9.46 -18.29 18.99
CA ALA A 625 10.74 -17.85 18.42
C ALA A 625 11.64 -17.12 19.44
N VAL A 626 11.67 -17.60 20.69
CA VAL A 626 12.35 -16.92 21.81
C VAL A 626 13.82 -16.63 21.49
N GLY A 627 14.24 -15.39 21.72
CA GLY A 627 15.63 -14.99 21.60
C GLY A 627 16.16 -14.85 20.16
N LEU A 628 15.29 -14.82 19.16
CA LEU A 628 15.65 -14.55 17.77
C LEU A 628 16.27 -13.15 17.61
N GLU A 629 17.38 -13.07 16.90
CA GLU A 629 18.01 -11.82 16.47
C GLU A 629 17.77 -11.57 14.98
N ILE A 630 17.29 -10.38 14.63
CA ILE A 630 17.08 -9.94 13.25
C ILE A 630 17.98 -8.72 13.03
N SER A 631 18.99 -8.85 12.17
CA SER A 631 19.97 -7.79 11.98
C SER A 631 20.52 -7.65 10.57
N ASN A 632 20.98 -6.45 10.22
CA ASN A 632 21.67 -6.19 8.95
C ASN A 632 20.87 -6.57 7.68
N ASN A 633 19.54 -6.55 7.75
CA ASN A 633 18.67 -6.83 6.61
C ASN A 633 18.18 -5.53 5.95
N GLU A 634 18.00 -5.55 4.63
CA GLU A 634 17.23 -4.56 3.88
C GLU A 634 15.83 -5.13 3.60
N ILE A 635 14.79 -4.59 4.22
CA ILE A 635 13.41 -5.07 4.08
C ILE A 635 12.62 -4.00 3.32
N THR A 636 12.24 -4.28 2.07
CA THR A 636 11.64 -3.28 1.18
C THR A 636 10.67 -3.85 0.17
N GLY A 637 9.67 -3.08 -0.24
CA GLY A 637 8.73 -3.48 -1.28
C GLY A 637 7.87 -4.69 -0.90
N ASN A 638 7.56 -4.84 0.39
CA ASN A 638 6.68 -5.88 0.89
C ASN A 638 5.35 -5.28 1.35
N GLN A 639 4.27 -6.02 1.09
CA GLN A 639 2.97 -5.81 1.71
C GLN A 639 2.72 -6.92 2.72
N GLY A 640 2.16 -6.57 3.88
CA GLY A 640 1.69 -7.57 4.82
C GLY A 640 0.48 -7.15 5.63
N ASN A 641 -0.32 -8.13 6.02
CA ASN A 641 -1.56 -7.89 6.74
C ASN A 641 -1.27 -7.38 8.16
N PHE A 642 -0.31 -7.99 8.87
CA PHE A 642 0.06 -7.55 10.22
C PHE A 642 1.30 -6.63 10.25
N ALA A 643 2.15 -6.62 9.23
CA ALA A 643 3.10 -5.54 8.96
C ALA A 643 3.67 -5.69 7.55
N GLY A 644 4.12 -4.59 6.94
CA GLY A 644 4.89 -4.66 5.70
C GLY A 644 6.29 -5.24 5.92
N GLY A 645 7.02 -4.75 6.93
CA GLY A 645 8.39 -5.17 7.24
C GLY A 645 8.47 -6.41 8.15
N ILE A 646 8.46 -6.20 9.47
CA ILE A 646 8.64 -7.26 10.48
C ILE A 646 7.39 -7.40 11.36
N VAL A 647 6.96 -8.64 11.58
CA VAL A 647 5.84 -8.99 12.47
C VAL A 647 6.32 -9.88 13.61
N LEU A 648 6.01 -9.52 14.86
CA LEU A 648 6.16 -10.36 16.05
C LEU A 648 4.80 -10.76 16.59
N GLY A 649 4.49 -12.06 16.69
CA GLY A 649 3.22 -12.55 17.18
C GLY A 649 2.05 -12.20 16.25
N MET A 650 0.82 -12.30 16.75
CA MET A 650 -0.38 -11.97 15.99
C MET A 650 -1.45 -11.36 16.89
N GLN A 651 -2.30 -10.51 16.32
CA GLN A 651 -3.39 -9.84 17.03
C GLN A 651 -4.64 -10.74 17.15
N GLY A 652 -5.44 -10.51 18.19
CA GLY A 652 -6.80 -11.05 18.28
C GLY A 652 -6.93 -12.56 18.52
N ILE A 653 -5.86 -13.22 18.97
CA ILE A 653 -5.83 -14.68 19.18
C ILE A 653 -6.62 -15.11 20.43
N GLY A 654 -6.76 -14.21 21.42
CA GLY A 654 -7.50 -14.50 22.66
C GLY A 654 -6.84 -15.59 23.54
N TRP A 655 -5.58 -15.94 23.28
CA TRP A 655 -4.82 -16.94 24.01
C TRP A 655 -3.37 -16.49 24.22
N THR A 656 -2.85 -16.66 25.43
CA THR A 656 -1.54 -16.14 25.87
C THR A 656 -0.36 -17.05 25.53
N GLY A 657 -0.61 -18.21 24.91
CA GLY A 657 0.45 -19.17 24.58
C GLY A 657 1.14 -18.92 23.24
N VAL A 658 0.74 -17.89 22.50
CA VAL A 658 1.56 -17.35 21.40
C VAL A 658 2.51 -16.34 22.01
N ASN A 659 3.79 -16.69 22.11
CA ASN A 659 4.80 -15.88 22.78
C ASN A 659 6.09 -15.77 21.96
N ASN A 660 6.68 -14.58 21.96
CA ASN A 660 7.96 -14.29 21.31
C ASN A 660 8.80 -13.43 22.25
N ASN A 661 9.47 -14.07 23.21
CA ASN A 661 10.18 -13.35 24.26
C ASN A 661 11.63 -13.04 23.86
N ASN A 662 12.15 -11.92 24.34
CA ASN A 662 13.56 -11.51 24.17
C ASN A 662 14.00 -11.39 22.71
N ILE A 663 13.10 -10.98 21.81
CA ILE A 663 13.43 -10.72 20.41
C ILE A 663 14.29 -9.47 20.32
N VAL A 664 15.29 -9.51 19.45
CA VAL A 664 16.17 -8.38 19.16
C VAL A 664 16.06 -8.02 17.69
N ILE A 665 15.74 -6.77 17.39
CA ILE A 665 15.71 -6.21 16.03
C ILE A 665 16.70 -5.05 16.00
N ARG A 666 17.80 -5.21 15.26
CA ARG A 666 18.84 -4.18 15.22
C ARG A 666 19.50 -3.98 13.88
N HIS A 667 19.95 -2.77 13.58
CA HIS A 667 20.80 -2.50 12.40
C HIS A 667 20.15 -2.88 11.06
N ASN A 668 18.82 -2.93 11.01
CA ASN A 668 18.11 -3.20 9.77
C ASN A 668 17.75 -1.89 9.08
N LYS A 669 17.66 -1.94 7.75
CA LYS A 669 17.03 -0.93 6.92
C LYS A 669 15.65 -1.42 6.51
N ILE A 670 14.60 -0.80 7.05
CA ILE A 670 13.21 -1.19 6.85
C ILE A 670 12.50 -0.04 6.16
N HIS A 671 12.29 -0.14 4.85
CA HIS A 671 11.78 0.98 4.07
C HIS A 671 10.87 0.61 2.92
N ARG A 672 9.92 1.48 2.59
CA ARG A 672 8.96 1.31 1.48
C ARG A 672 8.17 0.00 1.59
N ASN A 673 7.67 -0.32 2.78
CA ASN A 673 6.77 -1.44 3.00
C ASN A 673 5.37 -0.96 3.38
N GLY A 674 4.35 -1.78 3.06
CA GLY A 674 2.93 -1.46 3.25
C GLY A 674 2.24 -2.39 4.25
N GLY A 675 1.73 -1.82 5.35
CA GLY A 675 0.90 -2.51 6.34
C GLY A 675 -0.60 -2.35 6.07
N VAL A 676 -1.39 -3.42 6.26
CA VAL A 676 -2.86 -3.39 6.09
C VAL A 676 -3.59 -3.20 7.42
N GLN A 677 -3.39 -4.12 8.36
CA GLN A 677 -4.01 -4.18 9.70
C GLN A 677 -2.94 -4.10 10.80
N GLY A 678 -1.76 -3.59 10.45
CA GLY A 678 -0.66 -3.31 11.35
C GLY A 678 0.29 -2.31 10.72
N GLY A 679 1.45 -2.10 11.33
CA GLY A 679 2.37 -1.06 10.93
C GLY A 679 3.04 -1.30 9.59
N GLY A 680 3.53 -0.23 8.98
CA GLY A 680 4.26 -0.32 7.72
C GLY A 680 5.62 -0.99 7.91
N GLY A 681 6.39 -0.51 8.89
CA GLY A 681 7.71 -1.03 9.23
C GLY A 681 7.65 -2.27 10.13
N ILE A 682 7.42 -2.08 11.43
CA ILE A 682 7.47 -3.15 12.44
C ILE A 682 6.13 -3.22 13.19
N THR A 683 5.58 -4.41 13.38
CA THR A 683 4.47 -4.65 14.32
C THR A 683 4.88 -5.63 15.41
N ILE A 684 4.61 -5.23 16.66
CA ILE A 684 4.71 -6.05 17.85
C ILE A 684 3.29 -6.33 18.36
N ASN A 685 2.95 -7.61 18.49
CA ASN A 685 1.66 -8.05 19.02
C ASN A 685 1.81 -8.62 20.43
N ASP A 686 0.66 -8.87 21.08
CA ASP A 686 0.53 -9.44 22.42
C ASP A 686 1.58 -10.53 22.74
N TYR A 687 2.14 -10.45 23.95
CA TYR A 687 3.07 -11.41 24.55
C TYR A 687 4.43 -11.57 23.84
N ALA A 688 4.82 -10.59 23.01
CA ALA A 688 6.21 -10.43 22.58
C ALA A 688 7.05 -9.73 23.69
N SER A 689 7.27 -10.44 24.80
CA SER A 689 7.78 -9.83 26.04
C SER A 689 9.27 -9.47 25.96
N ALA A 690 9.66 -8.34 26.56
CA ALA A 690 11.04 -7.89 26.69
C ALA A 690 11.79 -7.78 25.35
N TYR A 691 11.13 -7.23 24.33
CA TYR A 691 11.78 -6.97 23.05
C TYR A 691 12.78 -5.79 23.15
N LEU A 692 13.78 -5.82 22.27
CA LEU A 692 14.72 -4.73 22.03
C LEU A 692 14.73 -4.36 20.55
N ILE A 693 14.32 -3.14 20.22
CA ILE A 693 14.39 -2.58 18.87
C ILE A 693 15.40 -1.44 18.90
N GLU A 694 16.57 -1.63 18.30
CA GLU A 694 17.65 -0.64 18.41
C GLU A 694 18.41 -0.37 17.12
N GLU A 695 18.81 0.88 16.92
CA GLU A 695 19.74 1.26 15.83
C GLU A 695 19.28 0.81 14.44
N ASN A 696 17.96 0.81 14.19
CA ASN A 696 17.38 0.54 12.87
C ASN A 696 17.11 1.84 12.11
N LEU A 697 17.20 1.78 10.79
CA LEU A 697 16.69 2.80 9.88
C LEU A 697 15.31 2.39 9.38
N ILE A 698 14.26 3.08 9.83
CA ILE A 698 12.85 2.79 9.55
C ILE A 698 12.27 3.99 8.81
N SER A 699 12.16 3.91 7.47
CA SER A 699 11.81 5.08 6.66
C SER A 699 10.85 4.81 5.50
N GLY A 700 10.00 5.79 5.19
CA GLY A 700 9.13 5.72 4.01
C GLY A 700 8.13 4.54 4.01
N ASN A 701 7.79 3.97 5.17
CA ASN A 701 6.82 2.88 5.26
C ASN A 701 5.39 3.45 5.37
N PHE A 702 4.43 2.74 4.78
CA PHE A 702 3.02 3.12 4.76
C PHE A 702 2.18 2.14 5.59
N SER A 703 1.25 2.67 6.37
CA SER A 703 0.31 1.88 7.16
C SER A 703 -1.13 2.33 6.90
N ARG A 704 -2.03 1.35 6.84
CA ARG A 704 -3.50 1.53 6.84
C ARG A 704 -4.12 1.15 8.18
N PHE A 705 -3.35 1.19 9.25
CA PHE A 705 -3.81 0.88 10.59
C PHE A 705 -3.21 1.84 11.60
N ASN A 706 -2.29 1.38 12.44
CA ASN A 706 -1.54 2.23 13.36
C ASN A 706 -0.06 1.96 13.19
N GLY A 707 0.77 2.95 13.47
CA GLY A 707 2.23 2.81 13.44
C GLY A 707 2.79 2.74 12.01
N GLY A 708 2.94 3.87 11.33
CA GLY A 708 3.63 3.89 10.02
C GLY A 708 5.02 3.26 10.10
N GLY A 709 5.82 3.71 11.08
CA GLY A 709 7.12 3.12 11.40
C GLY A 709 7.02 1.88 12.29
N ILE A 710 6.55 2.06 13.53
CA ILE A 710 6.43 0.99 14.54
C ILE A 710 5.03 0.97 15.14
N ASN A 711 4.43 -0.21 15.20
CA ASN A 711 3.16 -0.49 15.86
C ASN A 711 3.35 -1.48 17.01
N HIS A 712 3.25 -1.02 18.26
CA HIS A 712 3.11 -1.89 19.42
C HIS A 712 1.64 -2.01 19.80
N GLY A 713 1.05 -3.17 19.52
CA GLY A 713 -0.36 -3.47 19.76
C GLY A 713 -0.53 -4.60 20.78
N GLY A 714 -1.14 -4.28 21.91
CA GLY A 714 -1.46 -5.23 22.96
C GLY A 714 -0.43 -5.28 24.10
N VAL A 715 -0.59 -6.23 25.01
CA VAL A 715 0.24 -6.35 26.22
C VAL A 715 1.52 -7.12 25.95
N CYS A 716 2.66 -6.46 26.15
CA CYS A 716 3.98 -7.12 26.17
C CYS A 716 4.57 -6.99 27.58
N PRO A 717 4.49 -8.04 28.42
CA PRO A 717 5.08 -8.02 29.76
C PRO A 717 6.59 -7.75 29.76
N GLY A 718 7.10 -7.30 30.91
CA GLY A 718 8.53 -6.99 31.10
C GLY A 718 8.89 -5.56 30.67
N GLU A 719 10.18 -5.27 30.62
CA GLU A 719 10.70 -3.99 30.14
C GLU A 719 10.97 -4.09 28.65
N ASN A 720 10.18 -3.39 27.85
CA ASN A 720 10.37 -3.33 26.40
C ASN A 720 11.06 -2.02 26.00
N VAL A 721 11.96 -2.09 25.01
CA VAL A 721 12.84 -0.97 24.67
C VAL A 721 12.86 -0.71 23.16
N ILE A 722 12.66 0.55 22.79
CA ILE A 722 12.83 1.11 21.45
C ILE A 722 13.88 2.21 21.57
N ARG A 723 15.10 2.01 21.08
CA ARG A 723 16.19 2.99 21.28
C ARG A 723 17.11 3.24 20.10
N GLY A 724 17.63 4.45 19.95
CA GLY A 724 18.66 4.73 18.94
C GLY A 724 18.21 4.53 17.48
N ASN A 725 16.91 4.43 17.21
CA ASN A 725 16.42 4.21 15.85
C ASN A 725 16.24 5.54 15.11
N SER A 726 16.44 5.51 13.79
CA SER A 726 16.03 6.57 12.88
C SER A 726 14.67 6.22 12.27
N ILE A 727 13.62 6.91 12.69
CA ILE A 727 12.22 6.69 12.31
C ILE A 727 11.76 7.90 11.49
N LEU A 728 11.93 7.81 10.18
CA LEU A 728 11.94 8.96 9.29
C LEU A 728 10.83 8.84 8.25
N PHE A 729 9.94 9.82 8.18
CA PHE A 729 9.01 9.94 7.05
C PHE A 729 8.19 8.69 6.76
N ASN A 730 7.65 8.07 7.80
CA ASN A 730 6.63 7.05 7.66
C ASN A 730 5.26 7.70 7.62
N GLU A 731 4.31 7.08 6.92
CA GLU A 731 2.94 7.57 6.79
C GLU A 731 1.95 6.54 7.32
N ASN A 732 0.96 7.02 8.06
CA ASN A 732 -0.20 6.26 8.45
C ASN A 732 -1.47 6.98 7.99
N PHE A 733 -2.27 6.33 7.15
CA PHE A 733 -3.55 6.86 6.70
C PHE A 733 -4.64 5.79 6.71
N PHE A 734 -5.72 6.08 7.42
CA PHE A 734 -6.91 5.23 7.45
C PHE A 734 -8.16 6.06 7.12
N GLY A 735 -8.78 5.76 5.97
CA GLY A 735 -9.85 6.58 5.38
C GLY A 735 -11.23 6.44 6.05
N ALA A 736 -11.39 5.65 7.11
CA ALA A 736 -12.66 5.46 7.80
C ALA A 736 -12.59 5.85 9.28
N LEU A 737 -13.72 6.31 9.83
CA LEU A 737 -13.89 6.59 11.27
C LEU A 737 -13.93 5.28 12.08
N LEU A 738 -12.79 4.64 12.27
CA LEU A 738 -12.63 3.60 13.26
C LEU A 738 -11.84 4.15 14.44
N ASN A 739 -12.42 4.06 15.65
CA ASN A 739 -11.81 4.47 16.93
C ASN A 739 -10.49 3.75 17.29
N LYS A 740 -9.92 2.95 16.39
CA LYS A 740 -8.78 2.04 16.64
C LYS A 740 -7.74 2.03 15.52
N ALA A 741 -7.86 2.91 14.52
CA ALA A 741 -6.99 2.94 13.36
C ALA A 741 -6.78 4.38 12.90
N GLY A 742 -5.67 4.64 12.24
CA GLY A 742 -5.28 5.95 11.72
C GLY A 742 -4.34 6.73 12.64
N ASP A 743 -3.77 6.11 13.68
CA ASP A 743 -2.93 6.77 14.68
C ASP A 743 -1.43 6.38 14.63
N GLY A 744 -0.53 7.29 15.00
CA GLY A 744 0.91 7.01 15.13
C GLY A 744 1.66 6.88 13.80
N GLY A 745 2.14 7.98 13.24
CA GLY A 745 2.93 7.98 12.00
C GLY A 745 4.30 7.36 12.21
N GLY A 746 5.02 7.83 13.23
CA GLY A 746 6.30 7.25 13.67
C GLY A 746 6.10 5.98 14.51
N ILE A 747 5.65 6.16 15.75
CA ILE A 747 5.47 5.09 16.73
C ILE A 747 4.03 5.11 17.29
N PHE A 748 3.37 3.96 17.26
CA PHE A 748 2.15 3.70 18.04
C PHE A 748 2.46 2.73 19.19
N ILE A 749 1.99 3.04 20.39
CA ILE A 749 2.03 2.16 21.57
C ILE A 749 0.64 2.07 22.15
N GLY A 750 0.06 0.88 22.22
CA GLY A 750 -1.17 0.76 22.98
C GLY A 750 -1.69 -0.62 23.24
N GLY A 751 -2.58 -0.72 24.22
CA GLY A 751 -3.35 -1.93 24.48
C GLY A 751 -4.43 -2.17 23.41
N ASN A 752 -4.91 -3.41 23.29
CA ASN A 752 -5.94 -3.79 22.30
C ASN A 752 -7.29 -3.08 22.48
N VAL A 753 -7.57 -2.66 23.72
CA VAL A 753 -8.82 -1.98 24.10
C VAL A 753 -8.58 -1.15 25.36
N ALA A 754 -9.23 0.02 25.42
CA ALA A 754 -9.25 0.88 26.59
C ALA A 754 -9.74 0.13 27.84
N GLY A 755 -9.01 0.28 28.96
CA GLY A 755 -9.29 -0.45 30.21
C GLY A 755 -9.06 -1.96 30.14
N GLY A 756 -8.48 -2.48 29.06
CA GLY A 756 -8.09 -3.89 28.89
C GLY A 756 -6.72 -4.18 29.50
N THR A 757 -5.99 -5.14 28.93
CA THR A 757 -4.71 -5.66 29.47
C THR A 757 -3.57 -4.63 29.54
N GLY A 758 -3.69 -3.48 28.87
CA GLY A 758 -2.62 -2.48 28.77
C GLY A 758 -1.56 -2.82 27.71
N SER A 759 -0.48 -2.03 27.67
CA SER A 759 0.67 -2.24 26.78
C SER A 759 1.83 -3.00 27.44
N GLY A 760 1.92 -2.99 28.77
CA GLY A 760 3.17 -3.30 29.47
C GLY A 760 4.09 -2.09 29.56
N ASN A 761 5.30 -2.26 30.13
CA ASN A 761 6.28 -1.18 30.27
C ASN A 761 7.00 -0.95 28.94
N VAL A 762 7.03 0.29 28.46
CA VAL A 762 7.72 0.65 27.22
C VAL A 762 8.63 1.86 27.45
N THR A 763 9.89 1.71 27.04
CA THR A 763 10.91 2.78 27.02
C THR A 763 11.25 3.14 25.59
N VAL A 764 11.08 4.43 25.25
CA VAL A 764 11.45 5.03 23.98
C VAL A 764 12.58 6.02 24.25
N ASP A 765 13.80 5.68 23.82
CA ASP A 765 15.02 6.37 24.22
C ASP A 765 15.93 6.74 23.04
N ALA A 766 16.43 7.97 22.96
CA ALA A 766 17.44 8.36 21.96
C ALA A 766 17.06 8.06 20.49
N ASN A 767 15.77 8.10 20.12
CA ASN A 767 15.34 7.90 18.74
C ASN A 767 15.26 9.24 17.99
N TRP A 768 15.60 9.21 16.70
CA TRP A 768 15.35 10.31 15.78
C TRP A 768 14.03 10.07 15.06
N ILE A 769 13.00 10.82 15.42
CA ILE A 769 11.63 10.67 14.94
C ILE A 769 11.28 11.93 14.15
N GLN A 770 11.52 11.89 12.83
CA GLN A 770 11.42 13.07 11.98
C GLN A 770 10.45 12.89 10.83
N GLY A 771 9.62 13.92 10.64
CA GLY A 771 8.83 14.06 9.41
C GLY A 771 7.87 12.92 9.18
N ASN A 772 7.34 12.25 10.21
CA ASN A 772 6.33 11.22 10.04
C ASN A 772 4.94 11.85 9.92
N LEU A 773 4.05 11.24 9.13
CA LEU A 773 2.70 11.71 8.88
C LEU A 773 1.65 10.75 9.45
N THR A 774 0.78 11.27 10.30
CA THR A 774 -0.50 10.63 10.65
C THR A 774 -1.61 11.36 9.89
N GLY A 775 -2.03 10.81 8.75
CA GLY A 775 -2.91 11.48 7.78
C GLY A 775 -4.40 11.48 8.14
N SER A 776 -4.84 10.74 9.15
CA SER A 776 -6.25 10.77 9.61
C SER A 776 -6.46 10.82 11.12
N GLY A 777 -5.48 10.44 11.94
CA GLY A 777 -5.56 10.43 13.41
C GLY A 777 -4.55 11.36 14.12
N SER A 778 -4.13 10.94 15.31
CA SER A 778 -3.31 11.71 16.26
C SER A 778 -1.92 11.08 16.45
N GLY A 779 -0.95 11.86 16.95
CA GLY A 779 0.39 11.37 17.23
C GLY A 779 1.21 11.22 15.94
N GLY A 780 1.70 12.32 15.38
CA GLY A 780 2.56 12.28 14.18
C GLY A 780 3.86 11.52 14.45
N GLY A 781 4.57 11.93 15.51
CA GLY A 781 5.77 11.27 16.01
C GLY A 781 5.43 10.06 16.87
N ILE A 782 4.77 10.26 18.02
CA ILE A 782 4.41 9.19 18.96
C ILE A 782 2.93 9.28 19.35
N HIS A 783 2.23 8.16 19.28
CA HIS A 783 0.89 7.97 19.83
C HIS A 783 0.92 6.91 20.93
N VAL A 784 0.36 7.22 22.10
CA VAL A 784 0.17 6.27 23.19
C VAL A 784 -1.30 6.19 23.59
N PHE A 785 -1.85 4.98 23.56
CA PHE A 785 -3.26 4.72 23.87
C PHE A 785 -3.42 3.49 24.75
N ALA A 786 -4.27 3.55 25.78
CA ALA A 786 -4.61 2.39 26.61
C ALA A 786 -3.37 1.65 27.15
N ALA A 787 -2.33 2.40 27.57
CA ALA A 787 -1.13 1.82 28.14
C ALA A 787 -1.42 1.13 29.48
N ASN A 788 -2.33 1.73 30.25
CA ASN A 788 -2.79 1.26 31.55
C ASN A 788 -4.23 0.73 31.47
N GLY A 789 -4.54 -0.28 32.29
CA GLY A 789 -5.83 -0.93 32.39
C GLY A 789 -5.87 -1.97 33.50
N GLU A 790 -5.73 -3.26 33.16
CA GLU A 790 -5.80 -4.37 34.11
C GLU A 790 -4.74 -4.32 35.21
N ASP A 791 -3.57 -3.71 34.96
CA ASP A 791 -2.55 -3.49 35.99
C ASP A 791 -3.08 -2.68 37.19
N LEU A 792 -4.03 -1.77 36.98
CA LEU A 792 -4.67 -1.00 38.05
C LEU A 792 -5.63 -1.86 38.87
N ARG A 793 -6.27 -2.84 38.24
CA ARG A 793 -7.17 -3.79 38.89
C ARG A 793 -6.40 -4.83 39.67
N ASP A 794 -5.27 -5.28 39.13
CA ASP A 794 -4.45 -6.35 39.70
C ASP A 794 -3.56 -5.82 40.84
N TYR A 795 -3.20 -4.53 40.80
CA TYR A 795 -2.36 -3.87 41.81
C TYR A 795 -2.98 -2.58 42.38
N PRO A 796 -4.18 -2.63 42.99
CA PRO A 796 -4.81 -1.44 43.58
C PRO A 796 -3.99 -0.92 44.76
N GLY A 797 -3.77 0.39 44.81
CA GLY A 797 -2.99 1.09 45.82
C GLY A 797 -1.47 0.89 45.70
N GLN A 798 -1.01 0.23 44.63
CA GLN A 798 0.41 -0.13 44.44
C GLN A 798 0.95 0.46 43.12
N PRO A 799 1.08 1.80 43.01
CA PRO A 799 1.45 2.48 41.76
C PRO A 799 2.83 2.10 41.22
N ASN A 800 3.69 1.48 42.03
CA ASN A 800 4.98 0.97 41.56
C ASN A 800 4.84 -0.23 40.61
N ASN A 801 3.72 -0.95 40.66
CA ASN A 801 3.44 -2.12 39.82
C ASN A 801 2.59 -1.78 38.58
N TRP A 802 2.14 -0.54 38.45
CA TRP A 802 1.42 -0.09 37.26
C TRP A 802 2.37 0.09 36.09
N TYR A 803 1.86 -0.10 34.89
CA TYR A 803 2.63 0.04 33.67
C TYR A 803 3.10 1.47 33.47
N ARG A 804 4.33 1.61 32.96
CA ARG A 804 5.02 2.88 32.78
C ARG A 804 5.38 3.10 31.33
N ILE A 805 5.14 4.32 30.88
CA ILE A 805 5.61 4.82 29.58
C ILE A 805 6.72 5.82 29.83
N LYS A 806 7.89 5.55 29.24
CA LYS A 806 9.12 6.31 29.45
C LYS A 806 9.61 6.81 28.09
N ILE A 807 9.66 8.12 27.89
CA ILE A 807 10.07 8.76 26.63
C ILE A 807 11.22 9.72 26.95
N PHE A 808 12.45 9.34 26.59
CA PHE A 808 13.69 10.01 26.99
C PHE A 808 14.60 10.33 25.80
N ASN A 809 15.31 11.46 25.84
CA ASN A 809 16.41 11.74 24.91
C ASN A 809 16.05 11.70 23.42
N ASN A 810 14.76 11.78 23.04
CA ASN A 810 14.36 11.65 21.64
C ASN A 810 14.36 13.01 20.93
N MET A 811 14.74 12.99 19.65
CA MET A 811 14.56 14.10 18.71
C MET A 811 13.25 13.87 17.94
N ILE A 812 12.17 14.56 18.32
CA ILE A 812 10.81 14.42 17.75
C ILE A 812 10.47 15.69 16.98
N VAL A 813 10.75 15.70 15.67
CA VAL A 813 10.83 16.94 14.90
C VAL A 813 10.07 16.89 13.57
N ASN A 814 9.37 17.97 13.22
CA ASN A 814 8.67 18.13 11.94
C ASN A 814 7.63 17.05 11.60
N ASN A 815 7.12 16.30 12.58
CA ASN A 815 6.07 15.33 12.34
C ASN A 815 4.72 16.04 12.16
N VAL A 816 3.80 15.42 11.43
CA VAL A 816 2.50 16.02 11.07
C VAL A 816 1.37 15.09 11.51
N ALA A 817 0.36 15.64 12.19
CA ALA A 817 -0.86 14.93 12.54
C ALA A 817 -2.10 15.63 11.97
N ALA A 818 -3.00 14.84 11.36
CA ALA A 818 -4.27 15.32 10.84
C ALA A 818 -5.25 15.73 11.94
N HIS A 819 -5.18 15.13 13.13
CA HIS A 819 -6.00 15.50 14.27
C HIS A 819 -5.23 16.36 15.27
N LYS A 820 -4.35 15.76 16.09
CA LYS A 820 -3.64 16.45 17.18
C LYS A 820 -2.36 15.74 17.58
N GLY A 821 -1.48 16.45 18.29
CA GLY A 821 -0.22 15.90 18.78
C GLY A 821 0.70 15.49 17.63
N GLY A 822 1.07 16.43 16.77
CA GLY A 822 2.12 16.22 15.78
C GLY A 822 3.37 15.61 16.42
N GLY A 823 3.79 16.09 17.60
CA GLY A 823 4.85 15.50 18.40
C GLY A 823 4.43 14.22 19.13
N ILE A 824 3.71 14.39 20.25
CA ILE A 824 3.29 13.29 21.14
C ILE A 824 1.80 13.40 21.45
N PHE A 825 1.06 12.31 21.36
CA PHE A 825 -0.30 12.17 21.87
C PHE A 825 -0.40 11.08 22.95
N LEU A 826 -1.11 11.36 24.05
CA LEU A 826 -1.33 10.42 25.16
C LEU A 826 -2.82 10.29 25.51
N GLN A 827 -3.30 9.06 25.61
CA GLN A 827 -4.57 8.73 26.25
C GLN A 827 -4.41 7.44 27.07
N ASP A 828 -5.07 7.39 28.23
CA ASP A 828 -5.03 6.23 29.13
C ASP A 828 -3.62 5.87 29.61
N VAL A 829 -2.81 6.90 29.89
CA VAL A 829 -1.47 6.79 30.49
C VAL A 829 -1.49 7.40 31.88
N VAL A 830 -1.44 6.54 32.90
CA VAL A 830 -1.47 6.93 34.31
C VAL A 830 -0.07 7.21 34.84
N LYS A 831 0.94 6.47 34.37
CA LYS A 831 2.36 6.67 34.74
C LYS A 831 3.23 6.93 33.51
N GLY A 832 3.23 8.18 33.05
CA GLY A 832 4.09 8.66 31.96
C GLY A 832 5.27 9.51 32.45
N TYR A 833 6.42 9.35 31.81
CA TYR A 833 7.62 10.19 31.99
C TYR A 833 8.10 10.66 30.63
N ILE A 834 8.13 11.97 30.42
CA ILE A 834 8.66 12.61 29.22
C ILE A 834 9.77 13.54 29.71
N LEU A 835 11.01 13.11 29.56
CA LEU A 835 12.18 13.78 30.13
C LEU A 835 13.23 14.01 29.04
N GLN A 836 13.84 15.18 28.99
CA GLN A 836 15.01 15.43 28.12
C GLN A 836 14.75 15.11 26.65
N ASN A 837 13.59 15.48 26.10
CA ASN A 837 13.31 15.33 24.67
C ASN A 837 13.38 16.68 23.96
N THR A 838 13.74 16.66 22.68
CA THR A 838 13.64 17.80 21.76
C THR A 838 12.43 17.59 20.85
N ILE A 839 11.37 18.38 21.07
CA ILE A 839 10.06 18.29 20.40
C ILE A 839 9.79 19.60 19.66
N ILE A 840 10.24 19.69 18.40
CA ILE A 840 10.30 20.95 17.66
C ILE A 840 9.57 20.90 16.31
N ASN A 841 8.87 21.98 15.96
CA ASN A 841 8.28 22.22 14.64
C ASN A 841 7.32 21.13 14.15
N ASN A 842 6.69 20.38 15.07
CA ASN A 842 5.65 19.44 14.69
C ASN A 842 4.34 20.18 14.39
N ASP A 843 3.54 19.63 13.49
CA ASP A 843 2.33 20.26 12.98
C ASP A 843 1.07 19.48 13.34
N SER A 844 0.02 20.21 13.68
CA SER A 844 -1.35 19.70 13.70
C SER A 844 -2.19 20.45 12.67
N THR A 845 -2.76 19.75 11.70
CA THR A 845 -3.53 20.38 10.62
C THR A 845 -5.03 20.45 10.90
N ALA A 846 -5.51 19.69 11.89
CA ALA A 846 -6.93 19.54 12.21
C ALA A 846 -7.81 19.26 10.95
N THR A 847 -7.30 18.45 10.02
CA THR A 847 -7.99 17.97 8.80
C THR A 847 -8.70 16.64 9.00
N SER A 848 -8.43 15.95 10.11
CA SER A 848 -9.17 14.76 10.51
C SER A 848 -10.64 15.08 10.74
N SER A 849 -11.52 14.15 10.37
CA SER A 849 -12.96 14.23 10.65
C SER A 849 -13.29 14.44 12.13
N LEU A 850 -12.44 13.96 13.05
CA LEU A 850 -12.58 14.18 14.50
C LEU A 850 -12.36 15.63 14.94
N SER A 851 -11.82 16.47 14.05
CA SER A 851 -11.61 17.90 14.31
C SER A 851 -12.81 18.77 13.93
N PHE A 852 -13.82 18.19 13.28
CA PHE A 852 -15.02 18.89 12.85
C PHE A 852 -16.17 18.63 13.83
N GLU A 853 -16.84 19.69 14.24
CA GLU A 853 -18.15 19.57 14.88
C GLU A 853 -19.18 19.06 13.85
N ALA A 854 -20.19 18.33 14.33
CA ALA A 854 -21.20 17.74 13.43
C ALA A 854 -21.89 18.83 12.58
N GLY A 855 -21.74 18.73 11.25
CA GLY A 855 -22.29 19.67 10.28
C GLY A 855 -21.50 20.98 10.11
N ALA A 856 -20.36 21.13 10.77
CA ALA A 856 -19.49 22.29 10.58
C ALA A 856 -18.66 22.17 9.30
N ALA A 857 -18.52 23.28 8.57
CA ALA A 857 -17.67 23.37 7.38
C ALA A 857 -16.20 23.65 7.73
N ASN A 858 -15.94 24.28 8.88
CA ASN A 858 -14.60 24.53 9.39
C ASN A 858 -14.28 23.55 10.52
N SER A 859 -13.03 23.13 10.62
CA SER A 859 -12.56 22.37 11.78
C SER A 859 -12.11 23.26 12.92
N THR A 860 -11.94 22.67 14.10
CA THR A 860 -11.43 23.33 15.29
C THR A 860 -9.92 23.12 15.40
N PRO A 861 -9.11 24.19 15.57
CA PRO A 861 -7.67 24.05 15.79
C PRO A 861 -7.32 23.12 16.95
N GLN A 862 -6.20 22.41 16.81
CA GLN A 862 -5.76 21.40 17.78
C GLN A 862 -4.30 21.61 18.20
N GLY A 863 -3.93 21.19 19.41
CA GLY A 863 -2.55 21.23 19.88
C GLY A 863 -1.60 20.34 19.06
N ALA A 864 -0.33 20.75 18.95
CA ALA A 864 0.63 20.13 18.04
C ALA A 864 1.86 19.50 18.73
N GLY A 865 2.32 20.04 19.87
CA GLY A 865 3.47 19.49 20.59
C GLY A 865 3.12 18.23 21.39
N VAL A 866 3.03 18.35 22.71
CA VAL A 866 2.59 17.28 23.62
C VAL A 866 1.12 17.47 23.97
N VAL A 867 0.30 16.52 23.54
CA VAL A 867 -1.15 16.54 23.74
C VAL A 867 -1.58 15.38 24.60
N SER A 868 -2.38 15.66 25.62
CA SER A 868 -3.00 14.65 26.47
C SER A 868 -4.51 14.67 26.32
N ALA A 869 -5.14 13.50 26.33
CA ALA A 869 -6.58 13.34 26.36
C ALA A 869 -7.08 12.89 27.74
N VAL A 870 -8.37 13.17 27.97
CA VAL A 870 -9.13 12.61 29.09
C VAL A 870 -9.10 11.08 28.99
N HIS A 871 -8.94 10.43 30.14
CA HIS A 871 -9.01 8.99 30.23
C HIS A 871 -10.34 8.48 29.68
N SER A 872 -10.31 7.34 29.02
CA SER A 872 -11.50 6.65 28.58
C SER A 872 -12.43 6.37 29.74
N GLN A 873 -13.73 6.27 29.46
CA GLN A 873 -14.73 5.94 30.49
C GLN A 873 -14.41 4.60 31.20
N ALA A 874 -13.83 3.65 30.46
CA ALA A 874 -13.38 2.37 30.99
C ALA A 874 -12.27 2.56 32.03
N LEU A 875 -11.20 3.28 31.70
CA LEU A 875 -10.11 3.52 32.63
C LEU A 875 -10.53 4.38 33.82
N GLN A 876 -11.34 5.42 33.62
CA GLN A 876 -11.90 6.22 34.72
C GLN A 876 -12.69 5.38 35.72
N THR A 877 -13.38 4.34 35.25
CA THR A 877 -14.12 3.42 36.13
C THR A 877 -13.16 2.58 36.98
N LEU A 878 -12.05 2.11 36.41
CA LEU A 878 -11.00 1.39 37.14
C LEU A 878 -10.32 2.27 38.19
N LEU A 879 -10.02 3.53 37.84
CA LEU A 879 -9.36 4.50 38.71
C LEU A 879 -10.14 4.76 40.01
N LYS A 880 -11.47 4.73 39.98
CA LYS A 880 -12.32 4.87 41.19
C LYS A 880 -12.03 3.82 42.26
N THR A 881 -11.50 2.67 41.86
CA THR A 881 -11.17 1.55 42.75
C THR A 881 -9.67 1.29 42.89
N ALA A 882 -8.83 1.92 42.06
CA ALA A 882 -7.40 1.64 41.97
C ALA A 882 -6.57 2.23 43.13
N GLY A 883 -7.14 3.04 44.01
CA GLY A 883 -6.46 3.55 45.21
C GLY A 883 -6.20 5.06 45.18
N PRO A 884 -4.98 5.54 44.82
CA PRO A 884 -4.66 6.96 44.87
C PRO A 884 -5.52 7.76 43.89
N THR A 885 -5.83 9.00 44.26
CA THR A 885 -6.53 9.92 43.36
C THR A 885 -5.57 10.34 42.26
N GLU A 886 -5.78 9.80 41.06
CA GLU A 886 -5.13 10.26 39.84
C GLU A 886 -6.06 11.23 39.09
N PRO A 887 -5.52 12.14 38.28
CA PRO A 887 -6.33 13.01 37.42
C PRO A 887 -7.19 12.18 36.45
N ASP A 888 -8.25 12.80 35.93
CA ASP A 888 -9.14 12.18 34.94
C ASP A 888 -8.56 12.18 33.51
N TYR A 889 -7.29 12.56 33.35
CA TYR A 889 -6.56 12.65 32.09
C TYR A 889 -5.09 12.22 32.29
N SER A 890 -4.41 11.90 31.19
CA SER A 890 -3.01 11.48 31.26
C SER A 890 -2.12 12.66 31.64
N ASN A 891 -1.49 12.62 32.81
CA ASN A 891 -0.64 13.71 33.30
C ASN A 891 0.81 13.23 33.50
N PRO A 892 1.63 13.16 32.44
CA PRO A 892 3.00 12.70 32.54
C PRO A 892 3.88 13.69 33.32
N VAL A 893 4.97 13.18 33.89
CA VAL A 893 6.07 14.03 34.37
C VAL A 893 6.76 14.65 33.15
N LEU A 894 6.81 15.99 33.10
CA LEU A 894 7.41 16.78 32.02
C LEU A 894 8.56 17.61 32.57
N VAL A 895 9.80 17.18 32.36
CA VAL A 895 11.00 17.87 32.87
C VAL A 895 12.08 17.97 31.81
N ASN A 896 12.72 19.13 31.73
CA ASN A 896 13.87 19.40 30.85
C ASN A 896 13.59 19.06 29.38
N ASN A 897 12.36 19.24 28.89
CA ASN A 897 12.07 19.07 27.47
C ASN A 897 12.19 20.40 26.74
N LEU A 898 12.70 20.35 25.52
CA LEU A 898 12.65 21.47 24.60
C LEU A 898 11.40 21.28 23.73
N ILE A 899 10.29 21.97 24.02
CA ILE A 899 9.02 21.84 23.31
C ILE A 899 8.71 23.17 22.61
N TRP A 900 9.11 23.29 21.34
CA TRP A 900 9.21 24.60 20.70
C TRP A 900 8.67 24.64 19.28
N HIS A 901 7.98 25.73 18.95
CA HIS A 901 7.43 26.04 17.64
C HIS A 901 6.52 24.97 17.02
N ASN A 902 5.78 24.20 17.83
CA ASN A 902 4.83 23.23 17.30
C ASN A 902 3.56 23.96 16.79
N ARG A 903 3.25 23.90 15.49
CA ARG A 903 2.22 24.75 14.87
C ARG A 903 0.83 24.11 14.87
N SER A 904 -0.16 24.93 15.17
CA SER A 904 -1.57 24.58 15.13
C SER A 904 -2.25 25.24 13.92
N GLY A 905 -2.87 24.42 13.08
CA GLY A 905 -3.69 24.84 11.95
C GLY A 905 -5.11 24.27 12.03
N TYR A 906 -5.94 24.65 11.07
CA TYR A 906 -7.28 24.13 10.87
C TYR A 906 -7.75 24.27 9.41
N ASN A 907 -8.78 23.51 9.04
CA ASN A 907 -9.43 23.61 7.75
C ASN A 907 -10.47 24.74 7.75
N ASN A 908 -10.32 25.67 6.81
CA ASN A 908 -11.23 26.78 6.58
C ASN A 908 -11.89 26.65 5.20
N ALA A 909 -13.18 26.30 5.17
CA ALA A 909 -13.96 26.09 3.96
C ALA A 909 -14.13 27.36 3.09
N SER A 910 -13.92 28.56 3.63
CA SER A 910 -14.07 29.82 2.87
C SER A 910 -12.87 30.16 1.99
N LEU A 911 -11.73 29.50 2.18
CA LEU A 911 -10.53 29.72 1.37
C LEU A 911 -10.72 29.17 -0.06
N ASN A 912 -9.85 29.61 -0.98
CA ASN A 912 -9.79 29.12 -2.35
C ASN A 912 -11.15 29.16 -3.09
N ASN A 913 -11.83 30.31 -3.02
CA ASN A 913 -13.17 30.52 -3.61
C ASN A 913 -14.23 29.51 -3.13
N GLY A 914 -14.12 29.02 -1.90
CA GLY A 914 -15.05 28.04 -1.31
C GLY A 914 -14.62 26.58 -1.45
N ALA A 915 -13.46 26.30 -2.04
CA ALA A 915 -12.89 24.95 -2.12
C ALA A 915 -12.25 24.48 -0.79
N GLY A 916 -12.07 25.39 0.18
CA GLY A 916 -11.44 25.09 1.46
C GLY A 916 -9.91 25.11 1.42
N GLY A 917 -9.27 24.98 2.59
CA GLY A 917 -7.82 24.97 2.72
C GLY A 917 -7.33 25.14 4.17
N LEU A 918 -6.03 24.94 4.37
CA LEU A 918 -5.38 25.12 5.68
C LEU A 918 -5.20 26.60 6.05
N ALA A 919 -5.56 26.94 7.28
CA ALA A 919 -5.35 28.23 7.90
C ALA A 919 -4.64 28.08 9.26
N PRO A 920 -3.84 29.08 9.71
CA PRO A 920 -3.23 29.06 11.03
C PRO A 920 -4.29 29.24 12.13
N ASN A 921 -4.05 28.67 13.31
CA ASN A 921 -4.90 28.87 14.48
C ASN A 921 -5.05 30.38 14.81
N PRO A 922 -6.27 30.93 14.83
CA PRO A 922 -6.50 32.35 15.09
C PRO A 922 -6.14 32.79 16.53
N LEU A 923 -6.03 31.85 17.48
CA LEU A 923 -5.68 32.14 18.87
C LEU A 923 -4.16 32.14 19.14
N GLY A 924 -3.36 31.63 18.20
CA GLY A 924 -1.92 31.55 18.32
C GLY A 924 -1.34 30.49 17.39
N LEU A 925 -0.34 30.85 16.60
CA LEU A 925 0.26 29.95 15.61
C LEU A 925 0.85 28.69 16.26
N TYR A 926 1.48 28.84 17.42
CA TYR A 926 2.11 27.75 18.14
C TYR A 926 1.20 27.24 19.26
N TRP A 927 1.17 25.92 19.46
CA TRP A 927 0.43 25.29 20.55
C TRP A 927 1.16 24.03 21.03
N ASP A 928 2.12 24.25 21.93
CA ASP A 928 3.08 23.26 22.39
C ASP A 928 2.49 22.23 23.35
N LEU A 929 1.59 22.64 24.25
CA LEU A 929 0.97 21.78 25.25
C LEU A 929 -0.54 21.91 25.15
N TYR A 930 -1.26 20.79 25.14
CA TYR A 930 -2.72 20.82 25.10
C TYR A 930 -3.35 19.68 25.89
N VAL A 931 -4.39 20.02 26.65
CA VAL A 931 -5.33 19.07 27.25
C VAL A 931 -6.74 19.56 26.97
N PRO A 932 -7.67 18.72 26.48
CA PRO A 932 -9.06 19.11 26.32
C PRO A 932 -9.64 19.70 27.61
N PRO A 933 -10.11 20.95 27.58
CA PRO A 933 -10.55 21.63 28.78
C PRO A 933 -11.75 20.91 29.42
N GLY A 934 -11.75 20.81 30.75
CA GLY A 934 -12.95 20.43 31.51
C GLY A 934 -13.92 21.61 31.65
N GLU A 935 -15.08 21.38 32.25
CA GLU A 935 -16.10 22.42 32.50
C GLU A 935 -15.54 23.64 33.27
N SER A 936 -14.48 23.45 34.05
CA SER A 936 -13.79 24.50 34.84
C SER A 936 -12.46 24.99 34.25
N LEU A 937 -12.07 24.56 33.04
CA LEU A 937 -10.75 24.85 32.42
C LEU A 937 -9.53 24.44 33.28
N THR A 938 -9.70 23.52 34.23
CA THR A 938 -8.66 23.17 35.22
C THR A 938 -7.65 22.13 34.76
N ARG A 939 -7.82 21.52 33.58
CA ARG A 939 -6.89 20.51 33.08
C ARG A 939 -5.72 21.19 32.39
N HIS A 940 -4.51 20.96 32.87
CA HIS A 940 -3.29 21.51 32.28
C HIS A 940 -2.11 20.56 32.56
N LEU A 941 -1.16 20.53 31.63
CA LEU A 941 0.12 19.88 31.85
C LEU A 941 1.00 20.78 32.74
N THR A 942 1.90 20.19 33.50
CA THR A 942 2.80 20.90 34.42
C THR A 942 4.26 20.75 33.99
N PRO A 943 4.70 21.48 32.95
CA PRO A 943 6.08 21.47 32.51
C PRO A 943 6.99 22.11 33.56
N VAL A 944 8.18 21.56 33.74
CA VAL A 944 9.20 22.09 34.65
C VAL A 944 10.54 22.16 33.95
N ARG A 945 11.17 23.35 33.94
CA ARG A 945 12.42 23.62 33.22
C ARG A 945 12.33 23.22 31.74
N CYS A 946 11.17 23.41 31.12
CA CYS A 946 10.99 23.17 29.68
C CYS A 946 11.12 24.48 28.89
N PHE A 947 11.49 24.38 27.62
CA PHE A 947 11.26 25.46 26.65
C PHE A 947 9.86 25.34 26.07
N LEU A 948 9.18 26.48 25.92
CA LEU A 948 7.85 26.63 25.34
C LEU A 948 7.80 27.89 24.48
N SER A 949 7.11 27.84 23.33
CA SER A 949 6.98 28.99 22.41
C SER A 949 6.28 30.19 23.05
N GLN A 950 5.48 29.94 24.08
CA GLN A 950 4.72 30.96 24.80
C GLN A 950 4.43 30.53 26.24
N GLN A 951 4.35 31.53 27.12
CA GLN A 951 4.08 31.34 28.54
C GLN A 951 2.62 31.01 28.86
N VAL A 952 1.71 31.46 28.02
CA VAL A 952 0.27 31.32 28.24
C VAL A 952 -0.31 30.40 27.18
N ASP A 953 -1.11 29.43 27.60
CA ASP A 953 -1.87 28.57 26.70
C ASP A 953 -2.81 29.43 25.81
N PRO A 954 -2.75 29.30 24.47
CA PRO A 954 -3.44 30.21 23.57
C PRO A 954 -4.97 30.03 23.61
N ASN A 955 -5.46 28.88 24.06
CA ASN A 955 -6.89 28.56 24.07
C ASN A 955 -7.53 28.69 25.45
N THR A 956 -6.81 28.29 26.51
CA THR A 956 -7.33 28.29 27.89
C THR A 956 -6.86 29.49 28.71
N GLY A 957 -5.78 30.18 28.31
CA GLY A 957 -5.20 31.28 29.06
C GLY A 957 -4.39 30.85 30.31
N TYR A 958 -4.11 29.56 30.48
CA TYR A 958 -3.33 29.05 31.61
C TYR A 958 -1.85 29.48 31.51
N ASP A 959 -1.26 29.97 32.60
CA ASP A 959 0.14 30.38 32.69
C ASP A 959 1.01 29.19 33.16
N TYR A 960 1.97 28.77 32.32
CA TYR A 960 2.90 27.68 32.64
C TYR A 960 4.00 28.07 33.64
N GLY A 961 4.02 29.33 34.09
CA GLY A 961 4.84 29.83 35.20
C GLY A 961 6.28 30.18 34.82
N SER A 962 6.98 30.86 35.72
CA SER A 962 8.34 31.39 35.47
C SER A 962 9.47 30.36 35.56
N ASN A 963 9.17 29.10 35.88
CA ASN A 963 10.17 28.02 35.99
C ASN A 963 10.50 27.36 34.64
N ASN A 964 9.90 27.87 33.56
CA ASN A 964 10.11 27.45 32.17
C ASN A 964 10.76 28.58 31.37
N PHE A 965 11.23 28.27 30.17
CA PHE A 965 11.92 29.19 29.27
C PHE A 965 11.03 29.51 28.06
N TYR A 966 11.04 30.77 27.64
CA TYR A 966 10.19 31.30 26.57
C TYR A 966 10.98 32.07 25.51
N THR A 967 12.29 31.83 25.47
CA THR A 967 13.23 32.43 24.52
C THR A 967 13.70 31.36 23.54
N ASP A 968 14.24 31.80 22.40
CA ASP A 968 14.80 30.89 21.41
C ASP A 968 15.83 29.93 22.05
N PRO A 969 15.66 28.60 21.91
CA PRO A 969 16.60 27.61 22.40
C PRO A 969 17.91 27.56 21.60
N MET A 970 18.03 28.27 20.47
CA MET A 970 19.23 28.35 19.65
C MET A 970 19.74 26.97 19.19
N VAL A 971 18.89 26.22 18.48
CA VAL A 971 19.30 24.97 17.79
C VAL A 971 20.10 25.28 16.53
N VAL A 972 20.93 24.34 16.07
CA VAL A 972 21.91 24.57 14.98
C VAL A 972 21.23 24.96 13.66
N ASN A 973 20.25 24.19 13.19
CA ASN A 973 19.57 24.45 11.92
C ASN A 973 18.18 23.77 11.90
N ALA A 974 17.16 24.48 12.38
CA ALA A 974 15.78 23.99 12.30
C ALA A 974 15.10 24.46 11.01
N TYR A 975 14.28 23.59 10.42
CA TYR A 975 13.38 23.94 9.32
C TYR A 975 11.92 23.77 9.75
N VAL A 976 11.00 24.32 8.95
CA VAL A 976 9.55 24.24 9.17
C VAL A 976 8.92 23.64 7.93
N ASN A 977 7.96 22.73 8.10
CA ASN A 977 7.26 22.13 6.97
C ASN A 977 6.46 23.17 6.18
N VAL A 978 6.45 23.04 4.86
CA VAL A 978 5.49 23.70 3.97
C VAL A 978 4.35 22.73 3.74
N LEU A 979 3.16 23.07 4.24
CA LEU A 979 1.98 22.19 4.22
C LEU A 979 1.05 22.57 3.06
N GLU A 980 0.48 21.55 2.41
CA GLU A 980 -0.56 21.69 1.39
C GLU A 980 -1.69 20.70 1.68
N SER A 981 -2.92 21.07 1.31
CA SER A 981 -4.10 20.22 1.46
C SER A 981 -4.96 20.20 0.21
N THR A 982 -5.59 19.07 -0.08
CA THR A 982 -6.61 18.93 -1.12
C THR A 982 -7.75 18.04 -0.60
N THR A 983 -8.92 18.13 -1.22
CA THR A 983 -10.15 17.47 -0.75
C THR A 983 -10.73 16.59 -1.86
N ILE A 984 -11.12 15.36 -1.52
CA ILE A 984 -11.94 14.49 -2.39
C ILE A 984 -13.42 14.74 -2.06
N VAL A 985 -14.24 15.00 -3.08
CA VAL A 985 -15.62 15.49 -2.90
C VAL A 985 -16.69 14.41 -3.18
N ASP A 986 -16.30 13.23 -3.69
CA ASP A 986 -17.22 12.20 -4.24
C ASP A 986 -17.17 10.79 -3.58
N GLU A 987 -18.14 9.96 -3.97
CA GLU A 987 -18.31 8.49 -3.85
C GLU A 987 -17.89 7.87 -2.51
N GLY A 988 -18.38 8.45 -1.42
CA GLY A 988 -18.24 7.86 -0.08
C GLY A 988 -16.83 7.96 0.50
N GLY A 989 -15.94 8.75 -0.11
CA GLY A 989 -14.55 8.94 0.26
C GLY A 989 -14.18 10.37 0.64
N ASN A 990 -15.08 11.15 1.24
CA ASN A 990 -14.80 12.54 1.66
C ASN A 990 -13.63 12.60 2.65
N ASN A 991 -12.41 12.83 2.16
CA ASN A 991 -11.22 13.06 2.96
C ASN A 991 -10.55 14.38 2.57
N ILE A 992 -9.80 14.93 3.53
CA ILE A 992 -8.87 16.03 3.29
C ILE A 992 -7.48 15.44 3.45
N SER A 993 -6.76 15.35 2.33
CA SER A 993 -5.39 14.86 2.29
C SER A 993 -4.41 16.00 2.52
N VAL A 994 -3.36 15.72 3.28
CA VAL A 994 -2.27 16.66 3.56
C VAL A 994 -0.97 16.11 3.00
N ARG A 995 -0.18 16.96 2.36
CA ARG A 995 1.21 16.69 2.02
C ARG A 995 2.11 17.82 2.47
N TYR A 996 3.42 17.58 2.51
CA TYR A 996 4.37 18.61 2.90
C TYR A 996 5.76 18.39 2.34
N THR A 997 6.54 19.46 2.39
CA THR A 997 7.96 19.49 2.05
C THR A 997 8.75 20.27 3.11
N PRO A 998 10.07 20.06 3.24
CA PRO A 998 10.88 19.08 2.51
C PRO A 998 10.75 17.65 3.04
N LEU A 999 10.91 16.65 2.16
CA LEU A 999 10.95 15.21 2.49
C LEU A 999 12.39 14.68 2.50
N SER A 1000 13.28 15.36 3.23
CA SER A 1000 14.70 15.00 3.29
C SER A 1000 15.23 15.05 4.73
N PRO A 1001 15.89 13.99 5.21
CA PRO A 1001 16.40 13.95 6.58
C PRO A 1001 17.52 14.98 6.84
N ALA A 1002 18.27 15.35 5.80
CA ALA A 1002 19.41 16.26 5.90
C ALA A 1002 19.04 17.73 6.15
N GLN A 1003 17.75 18.08 6.15
CA GLN A 1003 17.27 19.46 6.23
C GLN A 1003 17.34 20.06 7.65
N GLY A 1004 17.42 19.22 8.69
CA GLY A 1004 17.35 19.66 10.08
C GLY A 1004 18.53 19.17 10.92
N ASN A 1005 19.08 20.05 11.75
CA ASN A 1005 19.98 19.73 12.84
C ASN A 1005 19.48 20.41 14.13
N TYR A 1006 19.03 19.59 15.07
CA TYR A 1006 18.35 20.03 16.30
C TYR A 1006 19.22 19.96 17.56
N HIS A 1007 20.52 19.75 17.40
CA HIS A 1007 21.50 19.95 18.47
C HIS A 1007 21.48 21.42 18.91
N ILE A 1008 21.76 21.67 20.18
CA ILE A 1008 21.81 23.01 20.74
C ILE A 1008 23.18 23.65 20.45
N GLN A 1009 23.19 24.97 20.28
CA GLN A 1009 24.43 25.71 20.08
C GLN A 1009 25.14 25.96 21.42
N SER A 1010 26.45 26.25 21.36
CA SER A 1010 27.30 26.50 22.53
C SER A 1010 26.83 27.64 23.44
N VAL A 1011 26.08 28.60 22.88
CA VAL A 1011 25.52 29.78 23.54
C VAL A 1011 24.04 29.61 23.90
N SER A 1012 23.49 28.42 23.69
CA SER A 1012 22.08 28.13 23.94
C SER A 1012 21.72 28.38 25.41
N PRO A 1013 20.57 29.01 25.69
CA PRO A 1013 20.04 29.11 27.05
C PRO A 1013 19.62 27.76 27.65
N ALA A 1014 19.55 26.69 26.85
CA ALA A 1014 19.21 25.35 27.32
C ALA A 1014 20.37 24.69 28.09
N ARG A 1015 21.61 25.13 27.85
CA ARG A 1015 22.82 24.54 28.42
C ARG A 1015 22.90 24.72 29.94
N ASP A 1016 23.22 23.65 30.67
CA ASP A 1016 23.44 23.54 32.12
C ASP A 1016 22.28 24.12 32.98
N ASN A 1017 21.08 24.24 32.41
CA ASN A 1017 19.94 24.93 33.01
C ASN A 1017 18.76 24.02 33.36
N GLY A 1018 18.88 22.73 33.12
CA GLY A 1018 17.91 21.73 33.48
C GLY A 1018 17.82 21.48 34.98
N GLN A 1019 16.69 20.92 35.40
CA GLN A 1019 16.49 20.38 36.73
C GLN A 1019 17.26 19.07 36.91
N SER A 1020 17.76 18.83 38.13
CA SER A 1020 18.37 17.54 38.48
C SER A 1020 17.42 16.37 38.22
N VAL A 1021 17.91 15.36 37.53
CA VAL A 1021 17.15 14.13 37.20
C VAL A 1021 17.61 12.90 37.99
N VAL A 1022 18.57 13.07 38.90
CA VAL A 1022 19.16 11.98 39.72
C VAL A 1022 18.07 11.21 40.50
N SER A 1023 17.05 11.90 41.01
CA SER A 1023 15.99 11.29 41.81
C SER A 1023 15.06 10.35 41.04
N TYR A 1024 15.04 10.43 39.70
CA TYR A 1024 14.22 9.54 38.88
C TYR A 1024 14.83 8.13 38.75
N GLY A 1025 16.16 8.01 38.85
CA GLY A 1025 16.85 6.73 38.87
C GLY A 1025 16.73 5.90 37.58
N PHE A 1026 16.45 6.54 36.44
CA PHE A 1026 16.41 5.87 35.15
C PHE A 1026 17.79 5.90 34.49
N ASP A 1027 18.36 4.73 34.20
CA ASP A 1027 19.69 4.61 33.59
C ASP A 1027 19.84 5.31 32.22
N PRO A 1028 18.83 5.33 31.32
CA PRO A 1028 18.94 6.04 30.05
C PRO A 1028 19.25 7.54 30.17
N LEU A 1029 18.84 8.21 31.26
CA LEU A 1029 19.07 9.65 31.44
C LEU A 1029 20.55 10.02 31.63
N ARG A 1030 21.43 9.02 31.81
CA ARG A 1030 22.90 9.21 31.93
C ARG A 1030 23.56 9.64 30.64
N PHE A 1031 22.89 9.41 29.52
CA PHE A 1031 23.38 9.70 28.19
C PHE A 1031 22.39 10.60 27.47
N ASP A 1032 22.89 11.39 26.55
CA ASP A 1032 22.07 12.20 25.65
C ASP A 1032 21.71 11.41 24.36
N PHE A 1033 21.20 12.12 23.37
CA PHE A 1033 20.81 11.56 22.08
C PHE A 1033 21.98 10.92 21.32
N ASP A 1034 23.18 11.50 21.37
CA ASP A 1034 24.37 11.01 20.67
C ASP A 1034 25.10 9.89 21.44
N GLY A 1035 24.66 9.62 22.68
CA GLY A 1035 25.25 8.63 23.58
C GLY A 1035 26.36 9.22 24.46
N ASP A 1036 26.51 10.55 24.48
CA ASP A 1036 27.49 11.25 25.29
C ASP A 1036 27.04 11.35 26.75
N PRO A 1037 27.97 11.31 27.73
CA PRO A 1037 27.63 11.40 29.15
C PRO A 1037 27.03 12.76 29.54
N ARG A 1038 26.00 12.73 30.38
CA ARG A 1038 25.23 13.89 30.83
C ARG A 1038 25.49 14.29 32.29
N ASN A 1039 25.49 15.59 32.60
CA ASN A 1039 25.50 16.08 33.98
C ASN A 1039 24.11 15.99 34.63
N LEU A 1040 23.79 14.88 35.30
CA LEU A 1040 22.46 14.69 35.91
C LEU A 1040 22.05 15.68 36.99
N SER A 1041 22.97 16.49 37.53
CA SER A 1041 22.65 17.49 38.56
C SER A 1041 22.19 18.81 37.96
N ALA A 1042 22.69 19.14 36.78
CA ALA A 1042 22.35 20.33 36.01
C ALA A 1042 22.49 20.00 34.52
N PRO A 1043 21.60 19.15 33.97
CA PRO A 1043 21.71 18.72 32.58
C PRO A 1043 21.28 19.84 31.64
N ASP A 1044 21.63 19.73 30.37
CA ASP A 1044 21.03 20.54 29.32
C ASP A 1044 19.54 20.22 29.16
N ILE A 1045 18.76 21.20 28.73
CA ILE A 1045 17.34 21.04 28.43
C ILE A 1045 17.17 20.58 26.97
N GLY A 1046 16.50 19.45 26.78
CA GLY A 1046 16.37 18.79 25.47
C GLY A 1046 17.11 17.46 25.43
N ALA A 1047 17.11 16.85 24.24
CA ALA A 1047 17.71 15.54 23.99
C ALA A 1047 19.23 15.55 23.91
N ASP A 1048 19.80 16.68 23.49
CA ASP A 1048 21.23 16.91 23.32
C ASP A 1048 21.89 17.33 24.65
N GLU A 1049 23.19 17.05 24.80
CA GLU A 1049 24.08 17.61 25.83
C GLU A 1049 25.33 18.20 25.15
N TYR A 1050 25.46 19.53 25.20
CA TYR A 1050 26.59 20.22 24.60
C TYR A 1050 27.90 19.97 25.38
N GLN A 1051 28.83 19.24 24.77
CA GLN A 1051 30.15 18.94 25.33
C GLN A 1051 31.13 20.13 25.29
#